data_AF-A0A7X8HU64-F1
#
_entry.id   AF-A0A7X8HU64-F1
#
_cell.length_a   1.000
_cell.length_b   1.000
_cell.length_c   1.000
_cell.angle_alpha   90.00
_cell.angle_beta   90.00
_cell.angle_gamma   90.00
#
_symmetry.space_group_name_H-M   'P 1'
#
loop_
_entity.id
_entity.type
_entity.pdbx_description
1 polymer ?
#
loop_
_entity_poly.entity_id
_entity_poly.type
_entity_poly.pdbx_seq_one_letter_code
_entity_poly.pdbx_strand_id
1 'polypeptide(L)'
;MYRIWRNRIIDIYIIKEVLLPYLAGVAIVTVIGLSNFLFQLTDLIIVKDIPINIVLKLLLYQLPYIIVQSFPIAILFATLYGMSRLNRENEFTALRLGGISLYRLILPLILLGIVISTLTYYINEEIVPWTHHEAQNIIRINILKQPLPDVQDNVFFKGPEGRLFFVNKYNQEAGLLERIIVYELPEGEEFPVIITARTAKILGNKWQLDGGIIHQYNDEGELYQALIFDNMEYEIASEVENFYGEQRTTAEMSRKRLKKEIDLFQRSGINVDSLLIDYHLKLTMPLSALIFILIGTPLSLSSKDSRSVSIVFTIVIVFLYYLLLSISQSFGKNGKLDPLLAAWLPNIIFGVIGIILLLGREKWQNWQDRLSRFFPFLILVFLFSFCSLTAGAETFNIYRADKLTYSHDLGQYELSGEILGQYNLYHIKAETIRVKMADGREVEFAGVKEINIDKGKLSGCELETPHYYLDAKEVIIYPGDYLIARHVVFRELNGKLPLFYTPFLYISLKDREQNLILEPGYSATRGWFLKTTLRYWYEDRLPGELYLDYYTISGLAGGFKQHFLYEEDLKAYLLLYGQENRTGLPGLFNWRGELSIDNDKNQWKTDTFVKYIEYDDYSYTNGRINLHNKVDTWSLDLRSYFTSRDYFESDKNDRKELDFDLIFDKKLPANWRYHLDLYRDYRFSPEEPLKQRWGGSTYLARNLGRLDYRITLERRAPTFTEAKEEDQVSYYRLPEFSVNYNPSGPWNYSFKGGRYYEDRAGVDGLRGQLGIGYRRTWPLFRNISFSTDQSFTGSVYKILEDKRETSYYWPGGEDEYRIYGLPYQTNYSAIHSLQVPLYPGLSWNTRYTYRNYWGDSPFTFDSTIRERVDTYLRYNRAGLYINLAGGYDIYNFRYLPLSATLRWQIRKDWNLNMGTSYDPVTKSFGDFVLTNKYKGGVWEINTGLRYDLNNNIAKVMDNQLIFDLEDNWYFELNNSYDYRQEAFTTANLALRKVFHCRSLTFRYDYVKQEYSLEYNINLFPGQSVSVGRSQDEPFMFDFGLEELLGTE
;
A
#
# COMPACT_ATOMS: atom_id res chain seq x y z
N MET A 1 10.22 53.27 9.37
CA MET A 1 11.11 52.36 10.14
C MET A 1 10.78 52.30 11.65
N TYR A 2 10.37 53.41 12.29
CA TYR A 2 10.06 53.48 13.75
C TYR A 2 8.77 52.75 14.21
N ARG A 3 7.93 52.23 13.30
CA ARG A 3 6.66 51.54 13.61
C ARG A 3 6.82 50.01 13.76
N ILE A 4 8.01 49.47 13.47
CA ILE A 4 8.38 48.04 13.47
C ILE A 4 8.88 47.56 14.85
N TRP A 5 8.99 48.41 15.87
CA TRP A 5 9.55 48.00 17.18
C TRP A 5 8.60 48.19 18.38
N ARG A 6 7.31 48.47 18.13
CA ARG A 6 6.35 48.85 19.18
C ARG A 6 5.80 47.67 20.00
N ASN A 7 5.87 46.42 19.52
CA ASN A 7 5.27 45.25 20.17
C ASN A 7 6.29 44.16 20.54
N ARG A 8 7.35 44.52 21.28
CA ARG A 8 8.40 43.57 21.72
C ARG A 8 7.87 42.36 22.48
N ILE A 9 6.74 42.51 23.17
CA ILE A 9 6.13 41.43 23.99
C ILE A 9 5.65 40.28 23.10
N ILE A 10 5.02 40.58 21.96
CA ILE A 10 4.46 39.58 21.05
C ILE A 10 5.58 38.87 20.30
N ASP A 11 6.62 39.61 19.92
CA ASP A 11 7.80 39.05 19.25
C ASP A 11 8.54 38.07 20.20
N ILE A 12 8.71 38.43 21.47
CA ILE A 12 9.30 37.54 22.50
C ILE A 12 8.41 36.33 22.78
N TYR A 13 7.08 36.52 22.79
CA TYR A 13 6.14 35.44 23.03
C TYR A 13 6.20 34.37 21.93
N ILE A 14 6.17 34.78 20.66
CA ILE A 14 6.27 33.86 19.51
C ILE A 14 7.61 33.10 19.51
N ILE A 15 8.71 33.79 19.84
CA ILE A 15 10.03 33.15 19.94
C ILE A 15 10.05 32.12 21.07
N LYS A 16 9.53 32.47 22.26
CA LYS A 16 9.45 31.51 23.39
C LYS A 16 8.63 30.27 23.05
N GLU A 17 7.55 30.45 22.29
CA GLU A 17 6.67 29.36 21.89
C GLU A 17 7.36 28.36 20.95
N VAL A 18 8.24 28.85 20.08
CA VAL A 18 9.01 28.01 19.13
C VAL A 18 10.31 27.48 19.74
N LEU A 19 10.92 28.20 20.68
CA LEU A 19 12.25 27.86 21.21
C LEU A 19 12.26 26.53 22.00
N LEU A 20 11.25 26.26 22.81
CA LEU A 20 11.20 25.03 23.60
C LEU A 20 11.00 23.78 22.71
N PRO A 21 10.03 23.75 21.77
CA PRO A 21 9.93 22.70 20.76
C PRO A 21 11.20 22.54 19.90
N TYR A 22 11.91 23.63 19.62
CA TYR A 22 13.17 23.59 18.88
C TYR A 22 14.25 22.82 19.63
N LEU A 23 14.50 23.15 20.90
CA LEU A 23 15.49 22.43 21.72
C LEU A 23 15.12 20.94 21.90
N ALA A 24 13.83 20.65 22.10
CA ALA A 24 13.34 19.27 22.16
C ALA A 24 13.55 18.54 20.82
N GLY A 25 13.25 19.18 19.69
CA GLY A 25 13.48 18.64 18.36
C GLY A 25 14.95 18.35 18.09
N VAL A 26 15.86 19.26 18.46
CA VAL A 26 17.31 19.04 18.34
C VAL A 26 17.73 17.83 19.17
N ALA A 27 17.28 17.72 20.41
CA ALA A 27 17.61 16.58 21.26
C ALA A 27 17.11 15.24 20.68
N ILE A 28 15.84 15.19 20.24
CA ILE A 28 15.23 13.99 19.67
C ILE A 28 15.97 13.55 18.40
N VAL A 29 16.16 14.46 17.45
CA VAL A 29 16.83 14.14 16.17
C VAL A 29 18.29 13.76 16.40
N THR A 30 18.98 14.41 17.35
CA THR A 30 20.36 14.06 17.70
C THR A 30 20.46 12.67 18.34
N VAL A 31 19.53 12.30 19.22
CA VAL A 31 19.49 10.94 19.80
C VAL A 31 19.23 9.89 18.72
N ILE A 32 18.32 10.16 17.78
CA ILE A 32 18.06 9.28 16.63
C ILE A 32 19.33 9.13 15.77
N GLY A 33 19.99 10.23 15.44
CA GLY A 33 21.23 10.23 14.66
C GLY A 33 22.37 9.49 15.36
N LEU A 34 22.53 9.68 16.67
CA LEU A 34 23.51 8.97 17.49
C LEU A 34 23.21 7.47 17.57
N SER A 35 21.94 7.09 17.69
CA SER A 35 21.55 5.69 17.67
C SER A 35 21.89 5.02 16.34
N ASN A 36 21.63 5.68 15.22
CA ASN A 36 21.99 5.16 13.90
C ASN A 36 23.50 4.97 13.77
N PHE A 37 24.29 5.93 14.24
CA PHE A 37 25.75 5.81 14.24
C PHE A 37 26.23 4.69 15.17
N LEU A 38 25.63 4.53 16.35
CA LEU A 38 25.93 3.42 17.26
C LEU A 38 25.67 2.05 16.59
N PHE A 39 24.57 1.92 15.82
CA PHE A 39 24.32 0.71 15.04
C PHE A 39 25.42 0.44 14.02
N GLN A 40 25.89 1.46 13.30
CA GLN A 40 27.02 1.33 12.36
C GLN A 40 28.33 0.92 13.05
N LEU A 41 28.52 1.27 14.32
CA LEU A 41 29.69 0.86 15.11
C LEU A 41 29.54 -0.56 15.71
N THR A 42 28.40 -1.23 15.56
CA THR A 42 28.16 -2.54 16.19
C THR A 42 29.13 -3.61 15.68
N ASP A 43 29.41 -3.65 14.38
CA ASP A 43 30.39 -4.58 13.81
C ASP A 43 31.80 -4.33 14.35
N LEU A 44 32.13 -3.06 14.64
CA LEU A 44 33.41 -2.68 15.23
C LEU A 44 33.53 -3.12 16.69
N ILE A 45 32.42 -3.14 17.42
CA ILE A 45 32.36 -3.58 18.81
C ILE A 45 32.39 -5.11 18.90
N ILE A 46 31.59 -5.79 18.07
CA ILE A 46 31.36 -7.23 18.16
C ILE A 46 32.42 -8.04 17.40
N VAL A 47 32.81 -7.59 16.20
CA VAL A 47 33.71 -8.36 15.32
C VAL A 47 35.18 -7.98 15.55
N LYS A 48 35.45 -6.71 15.90
CA LYS A 48 36.82 -6.19 16.06
C LYS A 48 37.24 -5.95 17.52
N ASP A 49 36.42 -6.32 18.50
CA ASP A 49 36.68 -6.22 19.95
C ASP A 49 37.21 -4.83 20.39
N ILE A 50 36.68 -3.75 19.81
CA ILE A 50 37.16 -2.41 20.13
C ILE A 50 36.70 -1.99 21.53
N PRO A 51 37.61 -1.48 22.38
CA PRO A 51 37.26 -0.96 23.71
C PRO A 51 36.15 0.09 23.69
N ILE A 52 35.15 -0.07 24.57
CA ILE A 52 33.96 0.80 24.65
C ILE A 52 34.29 2.29 24.87
N ASN A 53 35.42 2.60 25.52
CA ASN A 53 35.90 3.97 25.72
C ASN A 53 36.26 4.66 24.39
N ILE A 54 36.79 3.92 23.41
CA ILE A 54 37.08 4.43 22.07
C ILE A 54 35.78 4.72 21.33
N VAL A 55 34.78 3.84 21.46
CA VAL A 55 33.44 4.03 20.90
C VAL A 55 32.76 5.27 21.48
N LEU A 56 32.84 5.48 22.80
CA LEU A 56 32.31 6.68 23.44
C LEU A 56 33.01 7.95 22.95
N LYS A 57 34.33 7.91 22.73
CA LYS A 57 35.09 9.02 22.16
C LYS A 57 34.67 9.31 20.71
N LEU A 58 34.43 8.28 19.91
CA LEU A 58 33.89 8.40 18.55
C LEU A 58 32.49 9.02 18.53
N LEU A 59 31.60 8.59 19.42
CA LEU A 59 30.26 9.17 19.55
C LEU A 59 30.33 10.66 19.93
N LEU A 60 31.24 11.04 20.84
CA LEU A 60 31.43 12.43 21.24
C LEU A 60 31.93 13.30 20.09
N TYR A 61 32.87 12.80 19.28
CA TYR A 61 33.35 13.53 18.10
C TYR A 61 32.34 13.58 16.96
N GLN A 62 31.43 12.62 16.83
CA GLN A 62 30.38 12.64 15.82
C GLN A 62 29.21 13.57 16.19
N LEU A 63 29.08 13.93 17.47
CA LEU A 63 27.96 14.70 18.00
C LEU A 63 27.79 16.09 17.35
N PRO A 64 28.83 16.93 17.16
CA PRO A 64 28.67 18.22 16.50
C PRO A 64 28.15 18.12 15.07
N TYR A 65 28.61 17.11 14.33
CA TYR A 65 28.14 16.84 12.97
C TYR A 65 26.65 16.50 12.95
N ILE A 66 26.19 15.60 13.83
CA ILE A 66 24.79 15.23 13.95
C ILE A 66 23.93 16.43 14.38
N ILE A 67 24.43 17.27 15.31
CA ILE A 67 23.72 18.49 15.74
C ILE A 67 23.50 19.46 14.57
N VAL A 68 24.53 19.69 13.73
CA VAL A 68 24.43 20.55 12.55
C VAL A 68 23.35 20.07 11.58
N GLN A 69 23.19 18.75 11.43
CA GLN A 69 22.10 18.16 10.63
C GLN A 69 20.72 18.25 11.31
N SER A 70 20.69 18.19 12.65
CA SER A 70 19.46 18.29 13.44
C SER A 70 18.85 19.69 13.44
N PHE A 71 19.65 20.76 13.31
CA PHE A 71 19.17 22.14 13.43
C PHE A 71 18.06 22.51 12.41
N PRO A 72 18.20 22.27 11.10
CA PRO A 72 17.14 22.56 10.13
C PRO A 72 15.86 21.76 10.39
N ILE A 73 16.01 20.47 10.69
CA ILE A 73 14.89 19.55 10.95
C ILE A 73 14.11 20.02 12.19
N ALA A 74 14.83 20.38 13.25
CA ALA A 74 14.24 20.83 14.50
C ALA A 74 13.51 22.16 14.36
N ILE A 75 14.03 23.12 13.57
CA ILE A 75 13.36 24.42 13.42
C ILE A 75 12.09 24.33 12.58
N LEU A 76 12.04 23.43 11.59
CA LEU A 76 10.81 23.12 10.87
C LEU A 76 9.75 22.57 11.83
N PHE A 77 10.11 21.56 12.62
CA PHE A 77 9.23 20.95 13.61
C PHE A 77 8.71 22.00 14.59
N ALA A 78 9.61 22.81 15.12
CA ALA A 78 9.30 23.81 16.13
C ALA A 78 8.38 24.91 15.62
N THR A 79 8.60 25.39 14.39
CA THR A 79 7.72 26.39 13.78
C THR A 79 6.34 25.81 13.48
N LEU A 80 6.25 24.60 12.92
CA LEU A 80 4.99 23.91 12.69
C LEU A 80 4.22 23.65 13.99
N TYR A 81 4.91 23.20 15.03
CA TYR A 81 4.31 22.91 16.33
C TYR A 81 3.84 24.18 17.04
N GLY A 82 4.72 25.17 17.20
CA GLY A 82 4.43 26.39 17.95
C GLY A 82 3.30 27.21 17.29
N MET A 83 3.34 27.36 15.97
CA MET A 83 2.31 28.10 15.25
C MET A 83 0.98 27.34 15.15
N SER A 84 1.01 26.01 15.02
CA SER A 84 -0.21 25.17 15.10
C SER A 84 -0.88 25.29 16.47
N ARG A 85 -0.09 25.32 17.56
CA ARG A 85 -0.62 25.53 18.91
C ARG A 85 -1.32 26.89 19.02
N LEU A 86 -0.65 27.97 18.60
CA LEU A 86 -1.24 29.32 18.60
C LEU A 86 -2.51 29.41 17.75
N ASN A 87 -2.57 28.67 16.64
CA ASN A 87 -3.74 28.62 15.76
C ASN A 87 -4.91 27.83 16.40
N ARG A 88 -4.63 26.69 17.04
CA ARG A 88 -5.62 25.84 17.71
C ARG A 88 -6.25 26.53 18.92
N GLU A 89 -5.46 27.26 19.69
CA GLU A 89 -5.92 28.03 20.85
C GLU A 89 -6.55 29.38 20.43
N ASN A 90 -6.74 29.61 19.12
CA ASN A 90 -7.26 30.84 18.53
C ASN A 90 -6.49 32.13 18.91
N GLU A 91 -5.33 32.01 19.56
CA GLU A 91 -4.45 33.14 19.89
C GLU A 91 -3.96 33.84 18.62
N PHE A 92 -3.62 33.07 17.59
CA PHE A 92 -3.22 33.60 16.30
C PHE A 92 -4.33 34.43 15.64
N THR A 93 -5.58 33.96 15.72
CA THR A 93 -6.77 34.66 15.22
C THR A 93 -7.03 35.93 16.04
N ALA A 94 -6.93 35.85 17.38
CA ALA A 94 -7.11 36.99 18.27
C ALA A 94 -6.07 38.10 18.02
N LEU A 95 -4.80 37.76 17.82
CA LEU A 95 -3.74 38.71 17.48
C LEU A 95 -4.02 39.44 16.15
N ARG A 96 -4.57 38.72 15.16
CA ARG A 96 -4.97 39.32 13.87
C ARG A 96 -6.19 40.22 13.99
N LEU A 97 -7.20 39.83 14.77
CA LEU A 97 -8.35 40.68 15.07
C LEU A 97 -7.95 41.95 15.84
N GLY A 98 -6.86 41.89 16.62
CA GLY A 98 -6.20 43.03 17.25
C GLY A 98 -5.43 43.96 16.28
N GLY A 99 -5.53 43.75 14.96
CA GLY A 99 -4.93 44.60 13.93
C GLY A 99 -3.46 44.29 13.61
N ILE A 100 -2.92 43.15 14.04
CA ILE A 100 -1.55 42.73 13.73
C ILE A 100 -1.54 41.99 12.40
N SER A 101 -0.74 42.48 11.44
CA SER A 101 -0.60 41.84 10.14
C SER A 101 0.09 40.48 10.24
N LEU A 102 -0.26 39.56 9.33
CA LEU A 102 0.38 38.24 9.22
C LEU A 102 1.91 38.38 9.08
N TYR A 103 2.36 39.23 8.17
CA TYR A 103 3.78 39.47 7.90
C TYR A 103 4.54 39.92 9.16
N ARG A 104 3.86 40.66 10.05
CA ARG A 104 4.46 41.09 11.31
C ARG A 104 4.67 39.94 12.29
N LEU A 105 3.74 38.98 12.35
CA LEU A 105 3.83 37.79 13.20
C LEU A 105 4.91 36.80 12.71
N ILE A 106 5.20 36.79 11.40
CA ILE A 106 6.24 35.92 10.79
C ILE A 106 7.65 36.50 10.95
N LEU A 107 7.80 37.83 11.01
CA LEU A 107 9.09 38.52 11.13
C LEU A 107 10.00 37.99 12.27
N PRO A 108 9.55 37.81 13.53
CA PRO A 108 10.41 37.26 14.58
C PRO A 108 10.89 35.83 14.29
N LEU A 109 10.11 35.02 13.57
CA LEU A 109 10.50 33.67 13.16
C LEU A 109 11.57 33.71 12.07
N ILE A 110 11.46 34.61 11.09
CA ILE A 110 12.49 34.80 10.05
C ILE A 110 13.82 35.23 10.70
N LEU A 111 13.78 36.16 11.66
CA LEU A 111 14.98 36.57 12.42
C LEU A 111 15.59 35.39 13.17
N LEU A 112 14.77 34.55 13.80
CA LEU A 112 15.22 33.32 14.46
C LEU A 112 15.90 32.37 13.46
N GLY A 113 15.36 32.23 12.25
CA GLY A 113 15.95 31.42 11.18
C GLY A 113 17.31 31.91 10.69
N ILE A 114 17.48 33.23 10.58
CA ILE A 114 18.77 33.84 10.22
C ILE A 114 19.81 33.56 11.32
N VAL A 115 19.43 33.72 12.59
CA VAL A 115 20.31 33.44 13.74
C VAL A 115 20.72 31.96 13.76
N ILE A 116 19.76 31.04 13.60
CA ILE A 116 20.05 29.60 13.56
C ILE A 116 20.93 29.25 12.37
N SER A 117 20.63 29.74 11.17
CA SER A 117 21.44 29.47 9.97
C SER A 117 22.87 29.96 10.13
N THR A 118 23.07 31.13 10.75
CA THR A 118 24.41 31.68 11.02
C THR A 118 25.16 30.84 12.04
N LEU A 119 24.48 30.40 13.11
CA LEU A 119 25.06 29.49 14.11
C LEU A 119 25.45 28.14 13.48
N THR A 120 24.56 27.55 12.66
CA THR A 120 24.83 26.30 11.93
C THR A 120 26.06 26.43 11.04
N TYR A 121 26.19 27.53 10.30
CA TYR A 121 27.35 27.78 9.45
C TYR A 121 28.65 27.85 10.26
N TYR A 122 28.63 28.56 11.39
CA TYR A 122 29.80 28.69 12.26
C TYR A 122 30.27 27.33 12.79
N ILE A 123 29.35 26.50 13.31
CA ILE A 123 29.68 25.16 13.80
C ILE A 123 30.18 24.25 12.66
N ASN A 124 29.56 24.34 11.48
CA ASN A 124 29.92 23.54 10.31
C ASN A 124 31.29 23.91 9.69
N GLU A 125 31.73 25.16 9.84
CA GLU A 125 33.01 25.63 9.27
C GLU A 125 34.20 25.39 10.22
N GLU A 126 34.00 25.49 11.54
CA GLU A 126 35.10 25.47 12.52
C GLU A 126 35.11 24.17 13.37
N ILE A 127 33.97 23.77 13.93
CA ILE A 127 33.91 22.67 14.91
C ILE A 127 33.79 21.31 14.23
N VAL A 128 32.92 21.19 13.21
CA VAL A 128 32.66 19.93 12.52
C VAL A 128 33.91 19.36 11.84
N PRO A 129 34.69 20.14 11.05
CA PRO A 129 35.87 19.58 10.38
C PRO A 129 36.92 19.07 11.36
N TRP A 130 37.13 19.79 12.47
CA TRP A 130 38.06 19.38 13.52
C TRP A 130 37.61 18.08 14.20
N THR A 131 36.37 18.02 14.65
CA THR A 131 35.85 16.82 15.33
C THR A 131 35.76 15.60 14.41
N HIS A 132 35.35 15.78 13.16
CA HIS A 132 35.26 14.69 12.20
C HIS A 132 36.66 14.15 11.82
N HIS A 133 37.67 15.02 11.71
CA HIS A 133 39.06 14.60 11.52
C HIS A 133 39.57 13.75 12.69
N GLU A 134 39.32 14.16 13.94
CA GLU A 134 39.71 13.36 15.11
C GLU A 134 38.97 12.02 15.17
N ALA A 135 37.69 11.97 14.77
CA ALA A 135 36.94 10.72 14.65
C ALA A 135 37.56 9.78 13.60
N GLN A 136 37.89 10.30 12.42
CA GLN A 136 38.50 9.51 11.35
C GLN A 136 39.91 9.05 11.71
N ASN A 137 40.70 9.85 12.42
CA ASN A 137 42.01 9.43 12.91
C ASN A 137 41.90 8.26 13.89
N ILE A 138 40.94 8.28 14.80
CA ILE A 138 40.68 7.15 15.70
C ILE A 138 40.33 5.90 14.89
N ILE A 139 39.52 6.02 13.83
CA ILE A 139 39.17 4.90 12.95
C ILE A 139 40.41 4.40 12.21
N ARG A 140 41.16 5.26 11.52
CA ARG A 140 42.35 4.90 10.74
C ARG A 140 43.39 4.16 11.60
N ILE A 141 43.69 4.70 12.78
CA ILE A 141 44.74 4.18 13.67
C ILE A 141 44.32 2.87 14.36
N ASN A 142 43.07 2.72 14.78
CA ASN A 142 42.63 1.57 15.58
C ASN A 142 41.95 0.45 14.76
N ILE A 143 41.39 0.74 13.58
CA ILE A 143 40.48 -0.16 12.85
C ILE A 143 41.08 -0.70 11.56
N LEU A 144 41.84 0.14 10.84
CA LEU A 144 42.25 -0.17 9.49
C LEU A 144 43.64 -0.79 9.39
N LYS A 145 44.60 -0.47 10.28
CA LYS A 145 46.02 -0.96 10.24
C LYS A 145 46.48 -1.25 8.79
N GLN A 146 46.19 -0.34 7.87
CA GLN A 146 46.26 -0.67 6.45
C GLN A 146 47.74 -0.74 6.04
N PRO A 147 48.25 -1.86 5.51
CA PRO A 147 49.53 -1.85 4.82
C PRO A 147 49.47 -0.84 3.65
N LEU A 148 50.63 -0.32 3.24
CA LEU A 148 50.79 0.65 2.17
C LEU A 148 49.88 0.34 0.96
N PRO A 149 49.31 1.35 0.27
CA PRO A 149 48.40 1.16 -0.85
C PRO A 149 48.99 0.21 -1.90
N ASP A 150 48.19 -0.75 -2.35
CA ASP A 150 48.56 -1.77 -3.34
C ASP A 150 48.98 -1.08 -4.64
N VAL A 151 50.23 -1.30 -5.08
CA VAL A 151 50.76 -0.66 -6.30
C VAL A 151 50.06 -1.26 -7.51
N GLN A 152 49.27 -0.46 -8.22
CA GLN A 152 48.52 -0.89 -9.41
C GLN A 152 49.19 -0.42 -10.71
N ASP A 153 49.19 -1.29 -11.71
CA ASP A 153 49.72 -1.02 -13.05
C ASP A 153 49.02 0.20 -13.69
N ASN A 154 49.80 1.11 -14.27
CA ASN A 154 49.31 2.28 -15.01
C ASN A 154 48.44 3.26 -14.20
N VAL A 155 48.56 3.28 -12.87
CA VAL A 155 47.82 4.21 -12.00
C VAL A 155 48.78 5.17 -11.30
N PHE A 156 48.42 6.45 -11.27
CA PHE A 156 49.04 7.42 -10.37
C PHE A 156 48.48 7.21 -8.96
N PHE A 157 49.35 6.97 -7.99
CA PHE A 157 48.97 6.90 -6.58
C PHE A 157 49.80 7.87 -5.75
N LYS A 158 49.17 8.39 -4.69
CA LYS A 158 49.78 9.36 -3.80
C LYS A 158 50.51 8.62 -2.68
N GLY A 159 51.82 8.86 -2.55
CA GLY A 159 52.62 8.35 -1.45
C GLY A 159 52.82 9.40 -0.34
N PRO A 160 53.70 9.13 0.63
CA PRO A 160 53.93 9.99 1.79
C PRO A 160 54.46 11.38 1.40
N GLU A 161 54.24 12.38 2.25
CA GLU A 161 54.71 13.77 2.07
C GLU A 161 54.16 14.44 0.80
N GLY A 162 52.96 14.05 0.36
CA GLY A 162 52.31 14.64 -0.81
C GLY A 162 52.88 14.23 -2.18
N ARG A 163 53.85 13.29 -2.22
CA ARG A 163 54.50 12.82 -3.45
C ARG A 163 53.54 11.97 -4.32
N LEU A 164 53.62 12.10 -5.63
CA LEU A 164 52.85 11.29 -6.59
C LEU A 164 53.76 10.28 -7.29
N PHE A 165 53.38 9.01 -7.25
CA PHE A 165 54.10 7.90 -7.88
C PHE A 165 53.29 7.39 -9.07
N PHE A 166 53.97 7.13 -10.17
CA PHE A 166 53.44 6.44 -11.34
C PHE A 166 54.30 5.22 -11.63
N VAL A 167 53.65 4.08 -11.81
CA VAL A 167 54.29 2.80 -12.13
C VAL A 167 53.61 2.25 -13.37
N ASN A 168 54.38 1.95 -14.42
CA ASN A 168 53.82 1.42 -15.66
C ASN A 168 53.38 -0.04 -15.52
N LYS A 169 54.25 -0.88 -14.91
CA LYS A 169 54.00 -2.31 -14.73
C LYS A 169 54.65 -2.81 -13.45
N TYR A 170 53.93 -3.62 -12.70
CA TYR A 170 54.37 -4.21 -11.44
C TYR A 170 54.31 -5.74 -11.53
N ASN A 171 55.47 -6.37 -11.31
CA ASN A 171 55.55 -7.82 -11.17
C ASN A 171 55.54 -8.20 -9.68
N GLN A 172 54.38 -8.68 -9.22
CA GLN A 172 54.11 -8.96 -7.81
C GLN A 172 54.95 -10.14 -7.25
N GLU A 173 55.31 -11.13 -8.08
CA GLU A 173 56.16 -12.26 -7.66
C GLU A 173 57.64 -11.87 -7.49
N ALA A 174 58.11 -10.88 -8.27
CA ALA A 174 59.50 -10.45 -8.27
C ALA A 174 59.77 -9.16 -7.46
N GLY A 175 58.72 -8.45 -7.02
CA GLY A 175 58.82 -7.16 -6.33
C GLY A 175 59.44 -6.07 -7.20
N LEU A 176 59.25 -6.15 -8.52
CA LEU A 176 59.92 -5.32 -9.51
C LEU A 176 58.93 -4.40 -10.23
N LEU A 177 59.25 -3.12 -10.24
CA LEU A 177 58.50 -2.02 -10.82
C LEU A 177 59.20 -1.57 -12.10
N GLU A 178 58.46 -1.42 -13.20
CA GLU A 178 59.00 -0.96 -14.48
C GLU A 178 58.49 0.45 -14.80
N ARG A 179 59.40 1.31 -15.28
CA ARG A 179 59.17 2.69 -15.74
C ARG A 179 58.42 3.54 -14.70
N ILE A 180 59.17 4.02 -13.73
CA ILE A 180 58.65 4.74 -12.56
C ILE A 180 58.85 6.22 -12.74
N ILE A 181 57.85 6.99 -12.34
CA ILE A 181 57.94 8.45 -12.24
C ILE A 181 57.51 8.85 -10.84
N VAL A 182 58.32 9.67 -10.17
CA VAL A 182 58.01 10.27 -8.86
C VAL A 182 57.94 11.77 -9.04
N TYR A 183 56.85 12.37 -8.61
CA TYR A 183 56.66 13.82 -8.55
C TYR A 183 56.70 14.25 -7.09
N GLU A 184 57.59 15.17 -6.78
CA GLU A 184 57.77 15.75 -5.45
C GLU A 184 57.61 17.26 -5.54
N LEU A 185 56.68 17.84 -4.78
CA LEU A 185 56.48 19.29 -4.72
C LEU A 185 56.84 19.78 -3.31
N PRO A 186 58.04 20.33 -3.10
CA PRO A 186 58.45 20.84 -1.79
C PRO A 186 57.52 21.94 -1.29
N GLU A 187 57.26 21.98 0.02
CA GLU A 187 56.43 23.03 0.63
C GLU A 187 57.05 24.42 0.38
N GLY A 188 56.38 25.23 -0.46
CA GLY A 188 56.78 26.61 -0.76
C GLY A 188 57.30 26.85 -2.17
N GLU A 189 57.54 25.80 -2.97
CA GLU A 189 57.94 25.90 -4.38
C GLU A 189 56.75 25.68 -5.32
N GLU A 190 56.73 26.36 -6.47
CA GLU A 190 55.62 26.30 -7.43
C GLU A 190 55.77 25.16 -8.46
N PHE A 191 56.99 24.62 -8.64
CA PHE A 191 57.29 23.58 -9.61
C PHE A 191 57.79 22.27 -8.97
N PRO A 192 57.35 21.10 -9.46
CA PRO A 192 57.71 19.82 -8.86
C PRO A 192 59.08 19.32 -9.35
N VAL A 193 59.81 18.65 -8.47
CA VAL A 193 60.94 17.79 -8.83
C VAL A 193 60.39 16.49 -9.42
N ILE A 194 60.86 16.11 -10.61
CA ILE A 194 60.39 14.90 -11.32
C ILE A 194 61.54 13.89 -11.44
N ILE A 195 61.41 12.77 -10.73
CA ILE A 195 62.36 11.66 -10.77
C ILE A 195 61.79 10.60 -11.70
N THR A 196 62.55 10.19 -12.71
CA THR A 196 62.18 9.08 -13.62
C THR A 196 63.19 7.96 -13.47
N ALA A 197 62.74 6.69 -13.48
CA ALA A 197 63.63 5.52 -13.40
C ALA A 197 63.16 4.39 -14.32
N ARG A 198 64.09 3.60 -14.85
CA ARG A 198 63.76 2.49 -15.78
C ARG A 198 63.15 1.31 -15.03
N THR A 199 63.72 0.94 -13.90
CA THR A 199 63.21 -0.12 -13.02
C THR A 199 63.38 0.28 -11.57
N ALA A 200 62.56 -0.27 -10.67
CA ALA A 200 62.89 -0.27 -9.25
C ALA A 200 62.52 -1.56 -8.57
N LYS A 201 63.28 -1.87 -7.52
CA LYS A 201 63.03 -3.02 -6.67
C LYS A 201 62.56 -2.54 -5.29
N ILE A 202 61.46 -3.13 -4.82
CA ILE A 202 60.89 -2.80 -3.52
C ILE A 202 61.67 -3.57 -2.44
N LEU A 203 62.35 -2.86 -1.54
CA LEU A 203 63.12 -3.41 -0.43
C LEU A 203 62.62 -2.81 0.89
N GLY A 204 61.47 -3.30 1.38
CA GLY A 204 60.84 -2.78 2.59
C GLY A 204 60.33 -1.35 2.41
N ASN A 205 60.89 -0.38 3.14
CA ASN A 205 60.52 1.05 3.08
C ASN A 205 61.43 1.87 2.14
N LYS A 206 62.35 1.20 1.44
CA LYS A 206 63.24 1.79 0.46
C LYS A 206 62.98 1.21 -0.92
N TRP A 207 62.96 2.05 -1.93
CA TRP A 207 62.95 1.64 -3.32
C TRP A 207 64.33 1.85 -3.91
N GLN A 208 64.89 0.79 -4.50
CA GLN A 208 66.12 0.92 -5.25
C GLN A 208 65.77 1.21 -6.69
N LEU A 209 65.96 2.46 -7.12
CA LEU A 209 65.70 2.95 -8.47
C LEU A 209 66.94 2.72 -9.35
N ASP A 210 66.77 2.15 -10.53
CA ASP A 210 67.83 1.87 -11.50
C ASP A 210 67.65 2.66 -12.80
N GLY A 211 68.73 3.31 -13.24
CA GLY A 211 68.84 4.03 -14.52
C GLY A 211 67.82 5.15 -14.68
N GLY A 212 67.99 6.24 -13.93
CA GLY A 212 67.02 7.32 -13.84
C GLY A 212 67.57 8.74 -13.97
N ILE A 213 66.65 9.70 -14.07
CA ILE A 213 66.94 11.14 -14.24
C ILE A 213 66.04 11.94 -13.28
N ILE A 214 66.64 12.84 -12.50
CA ILE A 214 65.96 13.83 -11.66
C ILE A 214 65.89 15.16 -12.41
N HIS A 215 64.70 15.69 -12.63
CA HIS A 215 64.45 16.99 -13.25
C HIS A 215 64.06 18.01 -12.18
N GLN A 216 64.74 19.16 -12.15
CA GLN A 216 64.44 20.28 -11.27
C GLN A 216 64.15 21.53 -12.09
N TYR A 217 63.10 22.25 -11.70
CA TYR A 217 62.58 23.41 -12.40
C TYR A 217 62.71 24.65 -11.50
N ASN A 218 62.99 25.81 -12.10
CA ASN A 218 63.11 27.07 -11.37
C ASN A 218 61.71 27.68 -11.13
N ASP A 219 61.64 28.79 -10.39
CA ASP A 219 60.38 29.52 -10.10
C ASP A 219 59.65 30.06 -11.36
N GLU A 220 60.23 29.92 -12.55
CA GLU A 220 59.68 30.33 -13.84
C GLU A 220 59.22 29.12 -14.69
N GLY A 221 59.43 27.89 -14.21
CA GLY A 221 59.04 26.65 -14.87
C GLY A 221 60.04 26.12 -15.90
N GLU A 222 61.24 26.68 -15.96
CA GLU A 222 62.32 26.21 -16.83
C GLU A 222 63.17 25.15 -16.11
N LEU A 223 63.53 24.09 -16.85
CA LEU A 223 64.40 23.03 -16.36
C LEU A 223 65.82 23.59 -16.14
N TYR A 224 66.20 23.84 -14.89
CA TYR A 224 67.52 24.37 -14.57
C TYR A 224 68.55 23.28 -14.25
N GLN A 225 68.10 22.09 -13.83
CA GLN A 225 69.01 21.00 -13.49
C GLN A 225 68.41 19.62 -13.81
N ALA A 226 69.22 18.76 -14.45
CA ALA A 226 68.91 17.35 -14.68
C ALA A 226 70.06 16.46 -14.20
N LEU A 227 69.81 15.59 -13.23
CA LEU A 227 70.81 14.68 -12.64
C LEU A 227 70.54 13.24 -13.10
N ILE A 228 71.52 12.58 -13.71
CA ILE A 228 71.43 11.18 -14.15
C ILE A 228 72.05 10.29 -13.08
N PHE A 229 71.37 9.21 -12.71
CA PHE A 229 71.87 8.21 -11.76
C PHE A 229 71.73 6.79 -12.31
N ASP A 230 72.72 5.94 -12.04
CA ASP A 230 72.67 4.52 -12.40
C ASP A 230 71.91 3.69 -11.36
N ASN A 231 72.11 3.98 -10.06
CA ASN A 231 71.40 3.35 -8.95
C ASN A 231 71.15 4.39 -7.84
N MET A 232 69.93 4.47 -7.32
CA MET A 232 69.56 5.38 -6.24
C MET A 232 68.65 4.67 -5.25
N GLU A 233 69.02 4.70 -3.96
CA GLU A 233 68.09 4.35 -2.89
C GLU A 233 67.15 5.53 -2.63
N TYR A 234 65.86 5.32 -2.77
CA TYR A 234 64.81 6.30 -2.52
C TYR A 234 63.97 5.86 -1.31
N GLU A 235 63.97 6.66 -0.25
CA GLU A 235 63.25 6.37 0.99
C GLU A 235 61.81 6.92 0.93
N ILE A 236 60.83 6.07 1.19
CA ILE A 236 59.41 6.41 0.96
C ILE A 236 58.76 7.10 2.17
N ALA A 237 59.05 6.69 3.40
CA ALA A 237 58.47 7.28 4.61
C ALA A 237 59.47 7.33 5.77
N SER A 238 59.61 8.46 6.47
CA SER A 238 60.50 8.55 7.65
C SER A 238 59.85 8.10 8.97
N GLU A 239 58.52 8.00 9.08
CA GLU A 239 57.81 7.45 10.25
C GLU A 239 56.37 7.08 9.87
N VAL A 240 55.97 5.82 10.07
CA VAL A 240 54.68 5.25 9.61
C VAL A 240 53.45 5.90 10.29
N GLU A 241 53.61 6.56 11.44
CA GLU A 241 52.52 7.25 12.14
C GLU A 241 52.02 8.51 11.41
N ASN A 242 52.87 9.18 10.61
CA ASN A 242 52.46 10.37 9.85
C ASN A 242 51.73 10.05 8.54
N PHE A 243 51.83 8.82 8.03
CA PHE A 243 51.21 8.41 6.77
C PHE A 243 49.67 8.36 6.83
N TYR A 244 49.11 7.97 7.97
CA TYR A 244 47.65 7.84 8.12
C TYR A 244 46.93 9.18 8.33
N GLY A 245 47.66 10.29 8.51
CA GLY A 245 47.10 11.62 8.84
C GLY A 245 46.83 12.56 7.66
N GLU A 246 47.30 12.24 6.45
CA GLU A 246 47.28 13.20 5.32
C GLU A 246 46.09 13.05 4.36
N GLN A 247 45.36 11.93 4.38
CA GLN A 247 44.19 11.73 3.52
C GLN A 247 42.91 12.19 4.21
N ARG A 248 42.53 13.46 4.04
CA ARG A 248 41.28 14.00 4.58
C ARG A 248 40.13 13.89 3.58
N THR A 249 38.97 13.48 4.05
CA THR A 249 37.72 13.58 3.28
C THR A 249 37.18 15.02 3.26
N THR A 250 36.26 15.34 2.35
CA THR A 250 35.65 16.69 2.25
C THR A 250 34.87 17.11 3.51
N ALA A 251 34.43 16.14 4.30
CA ALA A 251 33.81 16.34 5.60
C ALA A 251 34.82 16.76 6.70
N GLU A 252 36.10 16.39 6.56
CA GLU A 252 37.22 16.74 7.48
C GLU A 252 37.87 18.10 7.16
N MET A 253 37.43 18.78 6.10
CA MET A 253 37.99 20.06 5.66
C MET A 253 37.05 21.23 5.94
N SER A 254 37.57 22.41 6.25
CA SER A 254 36.80 23.65 6.22
C SER A 254 36.63 24.15 4.77
N ARG A 255 35.68 25.06 4.49
CA ARG A 255 35.57 25.66 3.13
C ARG A 255 36.87 26.32 2.69
N LYS A 256 37.57 27.00 3.60
CA LYS A 256 38.85 27.65 3.30
C LYS A 256 39.90 26.66 2.81
N ARG A 257 40.00 25.48 3.44
CA ARG A 257 40.98 24.45 3.06
C ARG A 257 40.55 23.69 1.81
N LEU A 258 39.27 23.35 1.72
CA LEU A 258 38.67 22.71 0.54
C LEU A 258 38.86 23.56 -0.73
N LYS A 259 38.78 24.89 -0.62
CA LYS A 259 39.09 25.80 -1.74
C LYS A 259 40.54 25.68 -2.22
N LYS A 260 41.51 25.64 -1.30
CA LYS A 260 42.94 25.47 -1.67
C LYS A 260 43.17 24.14 -2.41
N GLU A 261 42.48 23.09 -1.99
CA GLU A 261 42.58 21.77 -2.61
C GLU A 261 41.90 21.72 -3.99
N ILE A 262 40.76 22.39 -4.14
CA ILE A 262 40.13 22.61 -5.46
C ILE A 262 41.08 23.37 -6.39
N ASP A 263 41.69 24.46 -5.93
CA ASP A 263 42.61 25.27 -6.73
C ASP A 263 43.83 24.43 -7.18
N LEU A 264 44.37 23.57 -6.31
CA LEU A 264 45.47 22.66 -6.61
C LEU A 264 45.09 21.60 -7.66
N PHE A 265 43.96 20.93 -7.48
CA PHE A 265 43.51 19.88 -8.40
C PHE A 265 43.08 20.43 -9.76
N GLN A 266 42.49 21.62 -9.77
CA GLN A 266 42.13 22.32 -11.01
C GLN A 266 43.38 22.73 -11.81
N ARG A 267 44.44 23.19 -11.15
CA ARG A 267 45.75 23.44 -11.78
C ARG A 267 46.40 22.16 -12.33
N SER A 268 46.10 21.02 -11.71
CA SER A 268 46.64 19.70 -12.09
C SER A 268 45.78 18.97 -13.14
N GLY A 269 44.75 19.62 -13.70
CA GLY A 269 43.86 19.03 -14.71
C GLY A 269 42.92 17.94 -14.20
N ILE A 270 42.75 17.81 -12.87
CA ILE A 270 41.86 16.84 -12.24
C ILE A 270 40.44 17.42 -12.18
N ASN A 271 39.42 16.60 -12.43
CA ASN A 271 38.03 17.02 -12.27
C ASN A 271 37.74 17.34 -10.80
N VAL A 272 37.28 18.57 -10.54
CA VAL A 272 36.98 19.09 -9.20
C VAL A 272 35.48 19.24 -8.93
N ASP A 273 34.60 18.75 -9.80
CA ASP A 273 33.15 18.98 -9.72
C ASP A 273 32.56 18.47 -8.41
N SER A 274 32.98 17.28 -7.98
CA SER A 274 32.56 16.72 -6.69
C SER A 274 33.02 17.58 -5.50
N LEU A 275 34.21 18.18 -5.58
CA LEU A 275 34.75 19.04 -4.53
C LEU A 275 34.06 20.41 -4.52
N LEU A 276 33.73 20.94 -5.70
CA LEU A 276 32.95 22.18 -5.86
C LEU A 276 31.55 22.05 -5.28
N ILE A 277 30.88 20.90 -5.47
CA ILE A 277 29.58 20.63 -4.86
C ILE A 277 29.69 20.64 -3.34
N ASP A 278 30.61 19.87 -2.78
CA ASP A 278 30.82 19.81 -1.34
C ASP A 278 31.22 21.19 -0.77
N TYR A 279 31.95 21.99 -1.54
CA TYR A 279 32.26 23.38 -1.21
C TYR A 279 31.00 24.24 -1.13
N HIS A 280 30.06 24.13 -2.07
CA HIS A 280 28.79 24.86 -2.01
C HIS A 280 27.83 24.34 -0.92
N LEU A 281 27.82 23.02 -0.67
CA LEU A 281 26.99 22.41 0.38
C LEU A 281 27.31 22.94 1.77
N LYS A 282 28.57 23.31 2.04
CA LYS A 282 28.96 23.95 3.31
C LYS A 282 28.26 25.29 3.56
N LEU A 283 27.73 25.97 2.53
CA LEU A 283 26.87 27.16 2.67
C LEU A 283 25.38 26.84 2.60
N THR A 284 24.97 25.95 1.70
CA THR A 284 23.55 25.70 1.44
C THR A 284 22.90 24.91 2.58
N MET A 285 23.62 23.99 3.22
CA MET A 285 23.13 23.24 4.37
C MET A 285 22.70 24.16 5.54
N PRO A 286 23.52 25.13 6.01
CA PRO A 286 23.09 26.09 7.01
C PRO A 286 21.85 26.91 6.63
N LEU A 287 21.74 27.32 5.35
CA LEU A 287 20.63 28.15 4.86
C LEU A 287 19.28 27.43 4.87
N SER A 288 19.28 26.10 4.87
CA SER A 288 18.05 25.27 4.90
C SER A 288 17.16 25.57 6.11
N ALA A 289 17.75 25.95 7.25
CA ALA A 289 17.00 26.32 8.45
C ALA A 289 16.07 27.53 8.20
N LEU A 290 16.56 28.55 7.48
CA LEU A 290 15.75 29.69 7.08
C LEU A 290 14.62 29.30 6.11
N ILE A 291 14.95 28.47 5.13
CA ILE A 291 13.98 27.99 4.11
C ILE A 291 12.85 27.19 4.77
N PHE A 292 13.18 26.35 5.74
CA PHE A 292 12.19 25.59 6.48
C PHE A 292 11.25 26.46 7.32
N ILE A 293 11.72 27.59 7.87
CA ILE A 293 10.82 28.56 8.51
C ILE A 293 9.86 29.18 7.49
N LEU A 294 10.34 29.53 6.29
CA LEU A 294 9.51 30.14 5.24
C LEU A 294 8.37 29.21 4.78
N ILE A 295 8.55 27.90 4.88
CA ILE A 295 7.55 26.90 4.49
C ILE A 295 6.69 26.47 5.69
N GLY A 296 7.32 26.18 6.82
CA GLY A 296 6.64 25.74 8.03
C GLY A 296 5.65 26.78 8.55
N THR A 297 6.00 28.06 8.45
CA THR A 297 5.13 29.14 8.97
C THR A 297 3.79 29.24 8.23
N PRO A 298 3.70 29.41 6.89
CA PRO A 298 2.41 29.45 6.21
C PRO A 298 1.62 28.13 6.30
N LEU A 299 2.29 26.97 6.29
CA LEU A 299 1.62 25.67 6.41
C LEU A 299 0.97 25.46 7.78
N SER A 300 1.69 25.82 8.85
CA SER A 300 1.19 25.70 10.24
C SER A 300 -0.08 26.48 10.50
N LEU A 301 -0.28 27.56 9.76
CA LEU A 301 -1.38 28.49 9.95
C LEU A 301 -2.63 28.11 9.15
N SER A 302 -2.53 27.12 8.27
CA SER A 302 -3.62 26.64 7.40
C SER A 302 -4.34 25.42 7.98
N SER A 303 -3.75 24.71 8.94
CA SER A 303 -4.38 23.57 9.62
C SER A 303 -4.81 23.95 11.04
N LYS A 304 -6.05 23.61 11.42
CA LYS A 304 -6.55 23.66 12.81
C LYS A 304 -6.41 22.31 13.53
N ASP A 305 -5.83 21.30 12.87
CA ASP A 305 -5.87 19.91 13.32
C ASP A 305 -4.83 19.57 14.38
N SER A 306 -4.92 18.33 14.88
CA SER A 306 -4.16 17.76 15.99
C SER A 306 -2.64 17.92 15.87
N ARG A 307 -1.94 17.96 17.01
CA ARG A 307 -0.46 18.06 17.11
C ARG A 307 0.28 17.01 16.27
N SER A 308 -0.36 15.86 16.02
CA SER A 308 0.16 14.77 15.22
C SER A 308 0.33 15.13 13.74
N VAL A 309 -0.52 16.00 13.19
CA VAL A 309 -0.45 16.43 11.78
C VAL A 309 0.83 17.24 11.53
N SER A 310 1.23 18.11 12.46
CA SER A 310 2.50 18.86 12.37
C SER A 310 3.73 17.96 12.34
N ILE A 311 3.70 16.84 13.09
CA ILE A 311 4.78 15.84 13.08
C ILE A 311 4.87 15.18 11.70
N VAL A 312 3.73 14.72 11.16
CA VAL A 312 3.68 14.07 9.84
C VAL A 312 4.17 15.03 8.75
N PHE A 313 3.71 16.28 8.74
CA PHE A 313 4.21 17.26 7.75
C PHE A 313 5.70 17.55 7.91
N THR A 314 6.22 17.61 9.13
CA THR A 314 7.67 17.77 9.35
C THR A 314 8.44 16.62 8.71
N ILE A 315 8.03 15.37 8.97
CA ILE A 315 8.70 14.17 8.43
C ILE A 315 8.66 14.19 6.90
N VAL A 316 7.50 14.48 6.30
CA VAL A 316 7.33 14.50 4.84
C VAL A 316 8.18 15.60 4.20
N ILE A 317 8.15 16.83 4.73
CA ILE A 317 8.90 17.96 4.16
C ILE A 317 10.40 17.74 4.28
N VAL A 318 10.87 17.22 5.42
CA VAL A 318 12.28 16.88 5.64
C VAL A 318 12.72 15.78 4.68
N PHE A 319 11.93 14.73 4.54
CA PHE A 319 12.20 13.64 3.61
C PHE A 319 12.32 14.16 2.18
N LEU A 320 11.36 14.96 1.70
CA LEU A 320 11.39 15.53 0.35
C LEU A 320 12.60 16.44 0.12
N TYR A 321 12.98 17.24 1.11
CA TYR A 321 14.14 18.12 1.02
C TYR A 321 15.44 17.32 0.87
N TYR A 322 15.66 16.32 1.72
CA TYR A 322 16.88 15.49 1.68
C TYR A 322 16.91 14.54 0.48
N LEU A 323 15.76 14.06 0.02
CA LEU A 323 15.64 13.30 -1.23
C LEU A 323 16.10 14.18 -2.41
N LEU A 324 15.57 15.39 -2.52
CA LEU A 324 15.96 16.33 -3.57
C LEU A 324 17.44 16.73 -3.47
N LEU A 325 17.95 16.92 -2.26
CA LEU A 325 19.36 17.19 -2.02
C LEU A 325 20.25 16.04 -2.52
N SER A 326 19.89 14.79 -2.20
CA SER A 326 20.64 13.60 -2.61
C SER A 326 20.65 13.42 -4.12
N ILE A 327 19.49 13.62 -4.77
CA ILE A 327 19.36 13.59 -6.23
C ILE A 327 20.24 14.68 -6.84
N SER A 328 20.08 15.93 -6.41
CA SER A 328 20.82 17.08 -6.97
C SER A 328 22.33 16.88 -6.85
N GLN A 329 22.82 16.39 -5.70
CA GLN A 329 24.23 16.07 -5.50
C GLN A 329 24.73 14.96 -6.43
N SER A 330 23.95 13.87 -6.59
CA SER A 330 24.31 12.77 -7.49
C SER A 330 24.42 13.24 -8.95
N PHE A 331 23.49 14.07 -9.40
CA PHE A 331 23.57 14.66 -10.74
C PHE A 331 24.76 15.60 -10.90
N GLY A 332 25.06 16.41 -9.88
CA GLY A 332 26.25 17.27 -9.90
C GLY A 332 27.55 16.48 -9.94
N LYS A 333 27.71 15.46 -9.07
CA LYS A 333 28.94 14.67 -8.96
C LYS A 333 29.22 13.86 -10.22
N ASN A 334 28.18 13.52 -10.97
CA ASN A 334 28.26 12.85 -12.27
C ASN A 334 28.39 13.82 -13.46
N GLY A 335 28.65 15.12 -13.21
CA GLY A 335 28.84 16.13 -14.26
C GLY A 335 27.57 16.45 -15.07
N LYS A 336 26.39 15.99 -14.64
CA LYS A 336 25.10 16.21 -15.35
C LYS A 336 24.45 17.54 -14.97
N LEU A 337 24.76 18.08 -13.80
CA LEU A 337 24.32 19.40 -13.36
C LEU A 337 25.54 20.22 -12.96
N ASP A 338 25.49 21.51 -13.24
CA ASP A 338 26.52 22.44 -12.79
C ASP A 338 26.69 22.35 -11.26
N PRO A 339 27.92 22.26 -10.73
CA PRO A 339 28.20 22.12 -9.30
C PRO A 339 27.52 23.16 -8.40
N LEU A 340 27.41 24.41 -8.87
CA LEU A 340 26.72 25.48 -8.13
C LEU A 340 25.22 25.20 -8.11
N LEU A 341 24.62 24.89 -9.27
CA LEU A 341 23.19 24.61 -9.34
C LEU A 341 22.82 23.38 -8.51
N ALA A 342 23.59 22.29 -8.62
CA ALA A 342 23.40 21.04 -7.89
C ALA A 342 23.33 21.23 -6.37
N ALA A 343 24.19 22.09 -5.81
CA ALA A 343 24.20 22.35 -4.37
C ALA A 343 23.08 23.29 -3.90
N TRP A 344 22.61 24.21 -4.75
CA TRP A 344 21.63 25.24 -4.40
C TRP A 344 20.18 24.89 -4.77
N LEU A 345 19.97 23.96 -5.69
CA LEU A 345 18.66 23.60 -6.24
C LEU A 345 17.59 23.28 -5.18
N PRO A 346 17.86 22.48 -4.13
CA PRO A 346 16.85 22.20 -3.10
C PRO A 346 16.41 23.46 -2.36
N ASN A 347 17.35 24.33 -1.99
CA ASN A 347 17.04 25.58 -1.29
C ASN A 347 16.27 26.57 -2.17
N ILE A 348 16.58 26.63 -3.47
CA ILE A 348 15.87 27.49 -4.41
C ILE A 348 14.41 27.06 -4.52
N ILE A 349 14.15 25.77 -4.73
CA ILE A 349 12.79 25.25 -4.91
C ILE A 349 11.97 25.43 -3.64
N PHE A 350 12.49 24.97 -2.50
CA PHE A 350 11.79 25.09 -1.23
C PHE A 350 11.64 26.57 -0.82
N GLY A 351 12.62 27.42 -1.12
CA GLY A 351 12.53 28.86 -0.88
C GLY A 351 11.44 29.54 -1.70
N VAL A 352 11.35 29.25 -3.00
CA VAL A 352 10.30 29.78 -3.89
C VAL A 352 8.92 29.31 -3.43
N ILE A 353 8.77 28.02 -3.08
CA ILE A 353 7.52 27.47 -2.53
C ILE A 353 7.15 28.21 -1.24
N GLY A 354 8.09 28.38 -0.31
CA GLY A 354 7.85 29.11 0.93
C GLY A 354 7.39 30.56 0.71
N ILE A 355 8.02 31.27 -0.22
CA ILE A 355 7.63 32.65 -0.57
C ILE A 355 6.24 32.70 -1.20
N ILE A 356 5.92 31.81 -2.13
CA ILE A 356 4.59 31.72 -2.75
C ILE A 356 3.52 31.44 -1.70
N LEU A 357 3.78 30.49 -0.79
CA LEU A 357 2.91 30.15 0.34
C LEU A 357 2.66 31.35 1.27
N LEU A 358 3.67 32.18 1.47
CA LEU A 358 3.58 33.36 2.32
C LEU A 358 2.77 34.49 1.64
N LEU A 359 2.98 34.71 0.33
CA LEU A 359 2.38 35.84 -0.40
C LEU A 359 0.92 35.64 -0.83
N GLY A 360 0.49 34.42 -1.19
CA GLY A 360 -0.86 34.24 -1.74
C GLY A 360 -2.01 34.30 -0.72
N ARG A 361 -1.73 34.32 0.60
CA ARG A 361 -2.67 33.89 1.67
C ARG A 361 -4.01 34.64 1.72
N GLU A 362 -4.05 35.90 1.33
CA GLU A 362 -5.28 36.70 1.41
C GLU A 362 -6.32 36.35 0.33
N LYS A 363 -5.96 35.55 -0.70
CA LYS A 363 -6.88 35.06 -1.75
C LYS A 363 -7.25 33.56 -1.63
N TRP A 364 -6.88 32.91 -0.53
CA TRP A 364 -6.68 31.45 -0.45
C TRP A 364 -7.89 30.59 -0.06
N GLN A 365 -9.06 31.16 0.28
CA GLN A 365 -10.22 30.36 0.73
C GLN A 365 -10.86 29.52 -0.40
N ASN A 366 -10.71 29.92 -1.67
CA ASN A 366 -11.22 29.20 -2.85
C ASN A 366 -10.17 28.36 -3.60
N TRP A 367 -8.90 28.40 -3.17
CA TRP A 367 -7.78 27.74 -3.85
C TRP A 367 -7.38 26.41 -3.20
N GLN A 368 -7.87 26.11 -2.00
CA GLN A 368 -7.58 24.88 -1.25
C GLN A 368 -8.07 23.61 -1.99
N ASP A 369 -9.21 23.71 -2.68
CA ASP A 369 -9.76 22.62 -3.53
C ASP A 369 -9.09 22.52 -4.90
N ARG A 370 -8.36 23.54 -5.36
CA ARG A 370 -7.65 23.51 -6.65
C ARG A 370 -6.19 23.09 -6.47
N LEU A 371 -5.52 23.53 -5.41
CA LEU A 371 -4.12 23.21 -5.19
C LEU A 371 -3.89 21.77 -4.73
N SER A 372 -4.82 21.16 -3.97
CA SER A 372 -4.78 19.72 -3.63
C SER A 372 -4.82 18.82 -4.87
N ARG A 373 -5.41 19.31 -5.97
CA ARG A 373 -5.42 18.65 -7.29
C ARG A 373 -4.13 18.88 -8.10
N PHE A 374 -3.39 19.97 -7.86
CA PHE A 374 -2.15 20.31 -8.57
C PHE A 374 -0.87 19.93 -7.83
N PHE A 375 -0.90 19.70 -6.52
CA PHE A 375 0.26 19.27 -5.73
C PHE A 375 0.82 17.91 -6.18
N PRO A 376 -0.01 16.89 -6.48
CA PRO A 376 0.47 15.65 -7.09
C PRO A 376 1.04 15.90 -8.48
N PHE A 377 0.45 16.80 -9.27
CA PHE A 377 0.87 17.13 -10.62
C PHE A 377 2.22 17.87 -10.67
N LEU A 378 2.49 18.82 -9.76
CA LEU A 378 3.79 19.49 -9.65
C LEU A 378 4.86 18.55 -9.11
N ILE A 379 4.52 17.64 -8.19
CA ILE A 379 5.40 16.56 -7.75
C ILE A 379 5.66 15.58 -8.92
N LEU A 380 4.65 15.25 -9.72
CA LEU A 380 4.79 14.38 -10.90
C LEU A 380 5.63 15.03 -11.99
N VAL A 381 5.43 16.32 -12.29
CA VAL A 381 6.20 17.09 -13.28
C VAL A 381 7.65 17.28 -12.82
N PHE A 382 7.86 17.43 -11.51
CA PHE A 382 9.19 17.54 -10.91
C PHE A 382 9.90 16.17 -10.82
N LEU A 383 9.17 15.08 -10.57
CA LEU A 383 9.68 13.70 -10.60
C LEU A 383 9.93 13.20 -12.04
N PHE A 384 9.12 13.63 -13.01
CA PHE A 384 9.31 13.33 -14.44
C PHE A 384 10.50 14.08 -15.05
N SER A 385 10.84 15.27 -14.53
CA SER A 385 11.94 16.07 -15.08
C SER A 385 13.33 15.55 -14.73
N PHE A 386 13.45 14.55 -13.84
CA PHE A 386 14.76 14.12 -13.30
C PHE A 386 15.01 12.61 -13.30
N CYS A 387 14.20 11.82 -14.00
CA CYS A 387 14.40 10.37 -14.10
C CYS A 387 15.00 9.99 -15.46
N SER A 388 16.32 9.86 -15.52
CA SER A 388 16.96 9.04 -16.56
C SER A 388 18.21 8.31 -16.04
N LEU A 389 18.06 6.98 -16.08
CA LEU A 389 19.04 5.91 -16.20
C LEU A 389 19.97 5.57 -15.03
N THR A 390 19.85 4.30 -14.60
CA THR A 390 20.86 3.29 -14.95
C THR A 390 20.14 2.02 -15.43
N ALA A 391 20.65 1.43 -16.51
CA ALA A 391 20.16 0.15 -17.04
C ALA A 391 21.34 -0.75 -17.38
N GLY A 392 21.15 -2.04 -17.11
CA GLY A 392 22.05 -3.09 -17.56
C GLY A 392 21.99 -3.22 -19.07
N ALA A 393 23.13 -3.52 -19.69
CA ALA A 393 23.25 -3.58 -21.14
C ALA A 393 22.55 -4.83 -21.70
N GLU A 394 21.57 -4.60 -22.57
CA GLU A 394 21.00 -5.60 -23.47
C GLU A 394 21.47 -5.33 -24.91
N THR A 395 21.67 -6.38 -25.69
CA THR A 395 22.36 -6.33 -26.99
C THR A 395 21.43 -5.96 -28.14
N PHE A 396 21.82 -4.97 -28.93
CA PHE A 396 21.18 -4.59 -30.20
C PHE A 396 21.79 -5.37 -31.37
N ASN A 397 20.96 -6.08 -32.15
CA ASN A 397 21.40 -6.89 -33.28
C ASN A 397 21.00 -6.24 -34.61
N ILE A 398 21.95 -6.06 -35.52
CA ILE A 398 21.70 -5.55 -36.87
C ILE A 398 21.75 -6.71 -37.84
N TYR A 399 20.69 -6.88 -38.64
CA TYR A 399 20.60 -7.93 -39.65
C TYR A 399 21.10 -7.46 -41.01
N ARG A 400 20.89 -6.19 -41.34
CA ARG A 400 21.25 -5.61 -42.64
C ARG A 400 21.45 -4.10 -42.53
N ALA A 401 22.48 -3.57 -43.18
CA ALA A 401 22.69 -2.14 -43.38
C ALA A 401 23.54 -1.93 -44.65
N ASP A 402 23.21 -0.92 -45.45
CA ASP A 402 23.91 -0.69 -46.73
C ASP A 402 25.27 0.00 -46.55
N LYS A 403 25.42 0.84 -45.52
CA LYS A 403 26.66 1.58 -45.25
C LYS A 403 26.84 1.86 -43.76
N LEU A 404 28.04 1.59 -43.25
CA LEU A 404 28.47 1.93 -41.89
C LEU A 404 29.58 2.98 -41.96
N THR A 405 29.40 4.12 -41.29
CA THR A 405 30.37 5.22 -41.21
C THR A 405 30.64 5.54 -39.75
N TYR A 406 31.92 5.71 -39.37
CA TYR A 406 32.30 6.11 -38.01
C TYR A 406 32.65 7.60 -37.97
N SER A 407 32.03 8.35 -37.05
CA SER A 407 32.32 9.76 -36.84
C SER A 407 33.24 9.94 -35.64
N HIS A 408 34.52 10.21 -35.92
CA HIS A 408 35.56 10.39 -34.89
C HIS A 408 35.27 11.57 -33.94
N ASP A 409 34.64 12.65 -34.43
CA ASP A 409 34.36 13.85 -33.63
C ASP A 409 33.23 13.65 -32.61
N LEU A 410 32.33 12.70 -32.87
CA LEU A 410 31.10 12.49 -32.09
C LEU A 410 31.08 11.15 -31.34
N GLY A 411 32.08 10.29 -31.55
CA GLY A 411 32.17 8.97 -30.90
C GLY A 411 30.97 8.07 -31.21
N GLN A 412 30.40 8.20 -32.41
CA GLN A 412 29.18 7.51 -32.81
C GLN A 412 29.36 6.78 -34.14
N TYR A 413 28.67 5.65 -34.27
CA TYR A 413 28.53 4.92 -35.52
C TYR A 413 27.24 5.35 -36.21
N GLU A 414 27.34 5.68 -37.50
CA GLU A 414 26.21 6.02 -38.36
C GLU A 414 26.02 4.92 -39.40
N LEU A 415 24.90 4.21 -39.27
CA LEU A 415 24.41 3.28 -40.29
C LEU A 415 23.48 4.07 -41.21
N SER A 416 23.61 3.91 -42.53
CA SER A 416 22.75 4.56 -43.53
C SER A 416 22.34 3.59 -44.64
N GLY A 417 21.13 3.74 -45.17
CA GLY A 417 20.52 2.88 -46.19
C GLY A 417 19.28 2.12 -45.70
N GLU A 418 18.96 0.96 -46.28
CA GLU A 418 17.92 0.07 -45.76
C GLU A 418 18.46 -0.71 -44.55
N ILE A 419 18.19 -0.19 -43.34
CA ILE A 419 18.66 -0.78 -42.09
C ILE A 419 17.56 -1.62 -41.47
N LEU A 420 17.87 -2.90 -41.23
CA LEU A 420 17.02 -3.85 -40.51
C LEU A 420 17.77 -4.35 -39.29
N GLY A 421 17.17 -4.20 -38.11
CA GLY A 421 17.73 -4.66 -36.85
C GLY A 421 16.64 -5.08 -35.86
N GLN A 422 17.06 -5.65 -34.74
CA GLN A 422 16.19 -6.03 -33.63
C GLN A 422 16.86 -5.69 -32.30
N TYR A 423 16.03 -5.19 -31.40
CA TYR A 423 16.37 -4.92 -30.02
C TYR A 423 15.41 -5.72 -29.14
N ASN A 424 15.89 -6.73 -28.40
CA ASN A 424 15.03 -7.68 -27.66
C ASN A 424 13.92 -8.29 -28.56
N LEU A 425 12.63 -8.11 -28.26
CA LEU A 425 11.50 -8.56 -29.11
C LEU A 425 11.10 -7.55 -30.20
N TYR A 426 11.75 -6.38 -30.27
CA TYR A 426 11.34 -5.28 -31.13
C TYR A 426 12.10 -5.27 -32.45
N HIS A 427 11.37 -5.31 -33.57
CA HIS A 427 11.95 -5.16 -34.91
C HIS A 427 11.99 -3.68 -35.31
N ILE A 428 13.13 -3.27 -35.87
CA ILE A 428 13.44 -1.88 -36.24
C ILE A 428 13.78 -1.83 -37.74
N LYS A 429 13.08 -0.94 -38.45
CA LYS A 429 13.39 -0.55 -39.84
C LYS A 429 13.65 0.95 -39.92
N ALA A 430 14.79 1.35 -40.47
CA ALA A 430 15.21 2.76 -40.52
C ALA A 430 16.05 3.10 -41.76
N GLU A 431 16.09 4.38 -42.12
CA GLU A 431 16.99 4.93 -43.15
C GLU A 431 18.38 5.27 -42.58
N THR A 432 18.42 5.76 -41.33
CA THR A 432 19.64 6.12 -40.62
C THR A 432 19.53 5.70 -39.15
N ILE A 433 20.55 4.98 -38.64
CA ILE A 433 20.66 4.66 -37.21
C ILE A 433 21.98 5.22 -36.68
N ARG A 434 21.91 6.01 -35.62
CA ARG A 434 23.07 6.58 -34.92
C ARG A 434 23.22 5.88 -33.57
N VAL A 435 24.34 5.17 -33.39
CA VAL A 435 24.63 4.40 -32.17
C VAL A 435 25.77 5.07 -31.42
N LYS A 436 25.51 5.43 -30.16
CA LYS A 436 26.52 5.99 -29.26
C LYS A 436 27.03 4.92 -28.31
N MET A 437 28.32 4.60 -28.44
CA MET A 437 28.97 3.58 -27.61
C MET A 437 29.44 4.16 -26.27
N ALA A 438 29.53 3.31 -25.25
CA ALA A 438 30.02 3.71 -23.94
C ALA A 438 31.54 3.95 -23.88
N ASP A 439 32.35 3.19 -24.66
CA ASP A 439 33.81 3.09 -24.43
C ASP A 439 34.71 3.15 -25.69
N GLY A 440 34.17 3.50 -26.87
CA GLY A 440 34.97 3.84 -28.06
C GLY A 440 35.88 2.73 -28.65
N ARG A 441 35.72 1.45 -28.28
CA ARG A 441 36.49 0.29 -28.81
C ARG A 441 35.71 -0.55 -29.83
N GLU A 442 36.44 -1.39 -30.57
CA GLU A 442 35.95 -2.27 -31.64
C GLU A 442 34.85 -3.28 -31.21
N VAL A 443 34.14 -3.76 -32.24
CA VAL A 443 32.76 -4.24 -32.28
C VAL A 443 32.46 -5.50 -31.44
N GLU A 444 31.90 -5.27 -30.25
CA GLU A 444 30.78 -6.05 -29.69
C GLU A 444 29.74 -5.06 -29.17
N PHE A 445 28.46 -5.18 -29.59
CA PHE A 445 27.37 -4.26 -29.21
C PHE A 445 26.92 -4.42 -27.73
N ALA A 446 27.84 -4.69 -26.82
CA ALA A 446 27.60 -4.95 -25.40
C ALA A 446 27.63 -3.69 -24.51
N GLY A 447 27.68 -2.49 -25.10
CA GLY A 447 27.81 -1.23 -24.35
C GLY A 447 27.16 -0.04 -25.04
N VAL A 448 25.95 -0.21 -25.57
CA VAL A 448 25.20 0.86 -26.24
C VAL A 448 24.51 1.74 -25.20
N LYS A 449 24.85 3.04 -25.19
CA LYS A 449 24.25 4.01 -24.24
C LYS A 449 22.94 4.57 -24.76
N GLU A 450 22.87 4.79 -26.06
CA GLU A 450 21.75 5.43 -26.75
C GLU A 450 21.72 4.98 -28.21
N ILE A 451 20.54 4.58 -28.67
CA ILE A 451 20.25 4.33 -30.08
C ILE A 451 19.27 5.40 -30.54
N ASN A 452 19.69 6.22 -31.51
CA ASN A 452 18.81 7.20 -32.13
C ASN A 452 18.47 6.76 -33.55
N ILE A 453 17.17 6.69 -33.83
CA ILE A 453 16.61 6.29 -35.12
C ILE A 453 15.85 7.48 -35.69
N ASP A 454 16.38 8.03 -36.78
CA ASP A 454 15.71 9.08 -37.55
C ASP A 454 14.74 8.43 -38.54
N LYS A 455 13.44 8.78 -38.44
CA LYS A 455 12.35 8.22 -39.27
C LYS A 455 12.31 6.68 -39.24
N GLY A 456 12.03 6.13 -38.06
CA GLY A 456 11.95 4.69 -37.83
C GLY A 456 10.52 4.14 -37.87
N LYS A 457 10.40 2.89 -38.33
CA LYS A 457 9.20 2.06 -38.09
C LYS A 457 9.50 1.02 -37.02
N LEU A 458 8.66 0.96 -35.99
CA LEU A 458 8.78 0.00 -34.89
C LEU A 458 7.64 -1.01 -34.91
N SER A 459 7.93 -2.27 -34.60
CA SER A 459 6.90 -3.28 -34.32
C SER A 459 7.36 -4.31 -33.29
N GLY A 460 6.40 -4.89 -32.57
CA GLY A 460 6.58 -5.98 -31.61
C GLY A 460 6.04 -7.29 -32.14
N CYS A 461 5.84 -7.35 -33.46
CA CYS A 461 5.44 -8.54 -34.18
C CYS A 461 6.69 -9.20 -34.74
N GLU A 462 6.86 -10.50 -34.50
CA GLU A 462 8.02 -11.29 -34.94
C GLU A 462 7.98 -11.69 -36.43
N LEU A 463 6.97 -11.24 -37.18
CA LEU A 463 6.81 -11.56 -38.60
C LEU A 463 7.67 -10.66 -39.49
N GLU A 464 8.11 -11.18 -40.65
CA GLU A 464 8.86 -10.40 -41.67
C GLU A 464 8.08 -9.16 -42.17
N THR A 465 6.76 -9.30 -42.28
CA THR A 465 5.83 -8.18 -42.50
C THR A 465 4.91 -8.04 -41.27
N PRO A 466 5.29 -7.21 -40.29
CA PRO A 466 4.45 -6.90 -39.14
C PRO A 466 3.04 -6.44 -39.50
N HIS A 467 2.05 -6.92 -38.74
CA HIS A 467 0.66 -6.50 -38.90
C HIS A 467 0.49 -4.99 -38.66
N TYR A 468 1.18 -4.46 -37.64
CA TYR A 468 1.21 -3.03 -37.32
C TYR A 468 2.63 -2.47 -37.32
N TYR A 469 2.71 -1.17 -37.53
CA TYR A 469 3.91 -0.36 -37.33
C TYR A 469 3.58 0.91 -36.55
N LEU A 470 4.50 1.33 -35.70
CA LEU A 470 4.55 2.68 -35.17
C LEU A 470 5.54 3.47 -36.02
N ASP A 471 5.01 4.34 -36.88
CA ASP A 471 5.82 5.27 -37.66
C ASP A 471 6.17 6.46 -36.76
N ALA A 472 7.44 6.63 -36.43
CA ALA A 472 7.90 7.72 -35.58
C ALA A 472 8.91 8.59 -36.34
N LYS A 473 8.83 9.92 -36.12
CA LYS A 473 9.82 10.84 -36.71
C LYS A 473 11.19 10.68 -36.05
N GLU A 474 11.20 10.39 -34.77
CA GLU A 474 12.40 10.18 -33.95
C GLU A 474 12.09 9.08 -32.93
N VAL A 475 12.97 8.08 -32.83
CA VAL A 475 12.93 7.06 -31.79
C VAL A 475 14.27 7.05 -31.06
N ILE A 476 14.22 7.16 -29.74
CA ILE A 476 15.37 7.11 -28.85
C ILE A 476 15.20 5.89 -27.94
N ILE A 477 16.10 4.92 -28.06
CA ILE A 477 16.09 3.71 -27.24
C ILE A 477 17.21 3.83 -26.21
N TYR A 478 16.84 3.66 -24.94
CA TYR A 478 17.77 3.52 -23.82
C TYR A 478 17.76 2.05 -23.39
N PRO A 479 18.76 1.25 -23.80
CA PRO A 479 18.78 -0.19 -23.56
C PRO A 479 18.57 -0.55 -22.09
N GLY A 480 17.71 -1.54 -21.81
CA GLY A 480 17.37 -2.04 -20.47
C GLY A 480 16.54 -1.09 -19.58
N ASP A 481 16.17 0.11 -20.06
CA ASP A 481 15.35 1.06 -19.32
C ASP A 481 14.01 1.33 -20.02
N TYR A 482 14.03 2.07 -21.13
CA TYR A 482 12.83 2.51 -21.83
C TYR A 482 13.11 2.96 -23.27
N LEU A 483 12.05 3.03 -24.06
CA LEU A 483 12.03 3.58 -25.42
C LEU A 483 11.13 4.81 -25.47
N ILE A 484 11.61 5.87 -26.09
CA ILE A 484 10.85 7.09 -26.40
C ILE A 484 10.67 7.20 -27.91
N ALA A 485 9.44 7.42 -28.36
CA ALA A 485 9.15 7.73 -29.75
C ALA A 485 8.35 9.04 -29.85
N ARG A 486 8.73 9.91 -30.79
CA ARG A 486 8.09 11.22 -31.01
C ARG A 486 7.30 11.25 -32.32
N HIS A 487 6.16 11.96 -32.28
CA HIS A 487 5.25 12.10 -33.40
C HIS A 487 4.87 10.75 -34.01
N VAL A 488 4.42 9.84 -33.15
CA VAL A 488 4.15 8.45 -33.51
C VAL A 488 2.78 8.34 -34.15
N VAL A 489 2.75 7.75 -35.34
CA VAL A 489 1.51 7.36 -36.02
C VAL A 489 1.42 5.85 -35.93
N PHE A 490 0.44 5.35 -35.17
CA PHE A 490 0.13 3.93 -35.17
C PHE A 490 -0.54 3.56 -36.48
N ARG A 491 0.03 2.61 -37.21
CA ARG A 491 -0.47 2.11 -38.48
C ARG A 491 -0.76 0.63 -38.42
N GLU A 492 -1.93 0.25 -38.90
CA GLU A 492 -2.37 -1.13 -39.06
C GLU A 492 -2.38 -1.57 -40.53
N LEU A 493 -2.79 -2.82 -40.79
CA LEU A 493 -2.90 -3.42 -42.13
C LEU A 493 -1.56 -3.37 -42.88
N ASN A 494 -0.51 -3.89 -42.23
CA ASN A 494 0.86 -3.92 -42.74
C ASN A 494 1.39 -2.51 -43.03
N GLY A 495 1.01 -1.54 -42.19
CA GLY A 495 1.49 -0.16 -42.26
C GLY A 495 0.73 0.76 -43.24
N LYS A 496 -0.43 0.33 -43.74
CA LYS A 496 -1.23 1.11 -44.70
C LYS A 496 -2.23 2.06 -44.04
N LEU A 497 -2.86 1.64 -42.93
CA LEU A 497 -3.95 2.37 -42.29
C LEU A 497 -3.48 3.09 -41.03
N PRO A 498 -3.36 4.43 -41.00
CA PRO A 498 -3.09 5.17 -39.77
C PRO A 498 -4.33 5.16 -38.86
N LEU A 499 -4.19 4.68 -37.62
CA LEU A 499 -5.27 4.56 -36.64
C LEU A 499 -5.30 5.74 -35.67
N PHE A 500 -4.17 6.06 -35.01
CA PHE A 500 -4.09 7.22 -34.13
C PHE A 500 -2.69 7.82 -34.11
N TYR A 501 -2.64 9.11 -33.80
CA TYR A 501 -1.42 9.87 -33.61
C TYR A 501 -1.22 10.14 -32.13
N THR A 502 -0.01 9.90 -31.63
CA THR A 502 0.42 10.39 -30.32
C THR A 502 1.68 11.26 -30.49
N PRO A 503 1.72 12.47 -29.90
CA PRO A 503 2.90 13.33 -29.97
C PRO A 503 4.11 12.70 -29.27
N PHE A 504 3.87 11.85 -28.26
CA PHE A 504 4.89 11.25 -27.44
C PHE A 504 4.45 9.85 -26.97
N LEU A 505 5.29 8.85 -27.15
CA LEU A 505 5.06 7.47 -26.70
C LEU A 505 6.26 7.01 -25.86
N TYR A 506 5.97 6.49 -24.67
CA TYR A 506 6.94 5.91 -23.75
C TYR A 506 6.65 4.42 -23.55
N ILE A 507 7.67 3.57 -23.72
CA ILE A 507 7.57 2.12 -23.53
C ILE A 507 8.63 1.70 -22.50
N SER A 508 8.22 1.09 -21.39
CA SER A 508 9.14 0.46 -20.45
C SER A 508 9.72 -0.81 -21.07
N LEU A 509 11.04 -0.99 -21.00
CA LEU A 509 11.73 -2.20 -21.46
C LEU A 509 11.97 -3.21 -20.34
N LYS A 510 11.65 -2.85 -19.08
CA LYS A 510 11.66 -3.75 -17.92
C LYS A 510 10.37 -4.60 -17.89
N ASP A 511 10.46 -5.91 -17.61
CA ASP A 511 9.34 -6.87 -17.43
C ASP A 511 8.33 -6.40 -16.36
N ARG A 512 7.52 -5.39 -16.67
CA ARG A 512 6.60 -4.74 -15.73
C ARG A 512 5.23 -4.55 -16.35
N GLU A 513 4.19 -4.67 -15.52
CA GLU A 513 2.85 -4.25 -15.90
C GLU A 513 2.80 -2.76 -16.23
N GLN A 514 1.79 -2.39 -16.99
CA GLN A 514 1.84 -1.31 -17.96
C GLN A 514 1.59 0.08 -17.40
N ASN A 515 2.18 1.10 -18.00
CA ASN A 515 2.10 2.46 -17.48
C ASN A 515 0.88 3.28 -17.94
N LEU A 516 0.18 2.90 -19.02
CA LEU A 516 -0.95 3.67 -19.55
C LEU A 516 -1.97 2.75 -20.22
N ILE A 517 -3.22 2.81 -19.75
CA ILE A 517 -4.37 2.09 -20.30
C ILE A 517 -5.40 3.14 -20.71
N LEU A 518 -5.84 3.07 -21.98
CA LEU A 518 -6.85 3.96 -22.53
C LEU A 518 -8.09 3.16 -22.88
N GLU A 519 -9.20 3.47 -22.23
CA GLU A 519 -10.48 2.81 -22.46
C GLU A 519 -11.54 3.81 -22.98
N PRO A 520 -11.51 4.18 -24.28
CA PRO A 520 -12.63 4.82 -24.94
C PRO A 520 -13.87 3.93 -25.07
N GLY A 521 -15.02 4.46 -24.71
CA GLY A 521 -16.30 3.79 -24.87
C GLY A 521 -17.44 4.80 -24.92
N TYR A 522 -18.66 4.29 -24.93
CA TYR A 522 -19.84 5.14 -24.81
C TYR A 522 -20.82 4.47 -23.84
N SER A 523 -21.36 5.28 -22.95
CA SER A 523 -22.34 4.94 -21.92
C SER A 523 -23.66 5.62 -22.26
N ALA A 524 -24.78 4.89 -22.30
CA ALA A 524 -26.08 5.50 -22.59
C ALA A 524 -26.47 6.55 -21.53
N THR A 525 -26.06 6.34 -20.28
CA THR A 525 -26.33 7.25 -19.17
C THR A 525 -25.30 8.37 -19.07
N ARG A 526 -24.02 8.09 -19.35
CA ARG A 526 -22.91 9.01 -19.06
C ARG A 526 -22.26 9.64 -20.30
N GLY A 527 -22.70 9.30 -21.50
CA GLY A 527 -22.12 9.86 -22.71
C GLY A 527 -20.86 9.14 -23.17
N TRP A 528 -20.24 9.64 -24.24
CA TRP A 528 -18.95 9.14 -24.69
C TRP A 528 -17.96 9.30 -23.55
N PHE A 529 -17.13 8.28 -23.35
CA PHE A 529 -16.15 8.30 -22.29
C PHE A 529 -14.77 7.90 -22.77
N LEU A 530 -13.76 8.45 -22.11
CA LEU A 530 -12.38 8.04 -22.21
C LEU A 530 -11.89 7.82 -20.78
N LYS A 531 -11.76 6.56 -20.37
CA LYS A 531 -11.08 6.26 -19.10
C LYS A 531 -9.59 6.18 -19.35
N THR A 532 -8.80 6.82 -18.51
CA THR A 532 -7.34 6.82 -18.64
C THR A 532 -6.76 6.34 -17.32
N THR A 533 -6.18 5.15 -17.32
CA THR A 533 -5.47 4.63 -16.15
C THR A 533 -3.97 4.69 -16.38
N LEU A 534 -3.29 5.54 -15.64
CA LEU A 534 -1.84 5.65 -15.61
C LEU A 534 -1.30 4.84 -14.43
N ARG A 535 -0.67 3.69 -14.70
CA ARG A 535 0.01 2.96 -13.62
C ARG A 535 1.43 3.48 -13.46
N TYR A 536 1.87 3.60 -12.23
CA TYR A 536 3.24 3.98 -11.90
C TYR A 536 3.78 3.01 -10.86
N TRP A 537 5.10 2.85 -10.86
CA TRP A 537 5.81 1.99 -9.93
C TRP A 537 6.93 2.81 -9.29
N TYR A 538 6.85 3.03 -7.98
CA TYR A 538 7.93 3.64 -7.21
C TYR A 538 8.67 2.51 -6.47
N GLU A 539 9.77 2.02 -7.03
CA GLU A 539 10.39 0.73 -6.65
C GLU A 539 9.43 -0.48 -6.81
N ASP A 540 9.91 -1.71 -6.66
CA ASP A 540 9.07 -2.92 -6.84
C ASP A 540 7.97 -3.06 -5.75
N ARG A 541 7.91 -2.13 -4.79
CA ARG A 541 7.11 -2.18 -3.55
C ARG A 541 5.95 -1.17 -3.48
N LEU A 542 5.90 -0.19 -4.36
CA LEU A 542 4.84 0.85 -4.33
C LEU A 542 4.20 1.07 -5.71
N PRO A 543 3.48 0.07 -6.26
CA PRO A 543 2.64 0.30 -7.42
C PRO A 543 1.50 1.27 -7.11
N GLY A 544 1.10 2.06 -8.09
CA GLY A 544 -0.09 2.89 -8.02
C GLY A 544 -0.76 3.03 -9.37
N GLU A 545 -2.03 3.41 -9.34
CA GLU A 545 -2.87 3.69 -10.50
C GLU A 545 -3.43 5.10 -10.36
N LEU A 546 -3.38 5.90 -11.42
CA LEU A 546 -3.97 7.23 -11.50
C LEU A 546 -5.08 7.19 -12.55
N TYR A 547 -6.27 7.66 -12.19
CA TYR A 547 -7.45 7.67 -13.06
C TYR A 547 -7.72 9.09 -13.54
N LEU A 548 -7.82 9.26 -14.85
CA LEU A 548 -8.17 10.49 -15.54
C LEU A 548 -9.25 10.19 -16.56
N ASP A 549 -10.49 10.19 -16.08
CA ASP A 549 -11.63 9.73 -16.83
C ASP A 549 -12.46 10.95 -17.27
N TYR A 550 -12.92 10.92 -18.51
CA TYR A 550 -13.81 11.94 -19.04
C TYR A 550 -15.07 11.28 -19.56
N TYR A 551 -16.22 11.82 -19.18
CA TYR A 551 -17.54 11.42 -19.64
C TYR A 551 -18.24 12.65 -20.22
N THR A 552 -18.84 12.58 -21.41
CA THR A 552 -19.43 13.76 -22.04
C THR A 552 -20.65 14.31 -21.28
N ILE A 553 -21.43 13.46 -20.60
CA ILE A 553 -22.63 13.87 -19.85
C ILE A 553 -22.28 14.16 -18.39
N SER A 554 -21.71 13.20 -17.65
CA SER A 554 -21.46 13.38 -16.21
C SER A 554 -20.28 14.33 -15.93
N GLY A 555 -19.30 14.43 -16.83
CA GLY A 555 -18.18 15.35 -16.73
C GLY A 555 -16.84 14.66 -16.42
N LEU A 556 -15.95 15.37 -15.73
CA LEU A 556 -14.65 14.82 -15.35
C LEU A 556 -14.80 13.86 -14.17
N ALA A 557 -14.06 12.76 -14.23
CA ALA A 557 -13.90 11.82 -13.14
C ALA A 557 -12.43 11.45 -13.01
N GLY A 558 -12.02 11.06 -11.81
CA GLY A 558 -10.63 10.74 -11.61
C GLY A 558 -10.25 10.64 -10.15
N GLY A 559 -9.02 10.19 -9.95
CA GLY A 559 -8.56 9.80 -8.65
C GLY A 559 -7.27 9.02 -8.72
N PHE A 560 -6.92 8.35 -7.63
CA PHE A 560 -5.78 7.46 -7.60
C PHE A 560 -6.03 6.28 -6.68
N LYS A 561 -5.30 5.21 -6.94
CA LYS A 561 -5.22 4.02 -6.12
C LYS A 561 -3.76 3.72 -5.85
N GLN A 562 -3.31 3.97 -4.63
CA GLN A 562 -1.94 3.66 -4.21
C GLN A 562 -1.93 2.29 -3.54
N HIS A 563 -1.06 1.39 -4.00
CA HIS A 563 -0.75 0.15 -3.30
C HIS A 563 0.51 0.32 -2.46
N PHE A 564 0.52 -0.30 -1.30
CA PHE A 564 1.66 -0.38 -0.40
C PHE A 564 1.99 -1.86 -0.23
N LEU A 565 3.02 -2.33 -0.94
CA LEU A 565 3.50 -3.70 -0.92
C LEU A 565 4.85 -3.73 -0.21
N TYR A 566 4.87 -3.90 1.10
CA TYR A 566 6.14 -3.90 1.83
C TYR A 566 6.87 -5.24 1.64
N GLU A 567 6.12 -6.37 1.70
CA GLU A 567 6.54 -7.77 1.50
C GLU A 567 5.33 -8.62 1.03
N GLU A 568 5.51 -9.89 0.63
CA GLU A 568 4.41 -10.76 0.10
C GLU A 568 3.16 -10.82 1.02
N ASP A 569 3.37 -10.67 2.34
CA ASP A 569 2.37 -10.87 3.39
C ASP A 569 1.70 -9.57 3.91
N LEU A 570 2.17 -8.37 3.50
CA LEU A 570 1.59 -7.08 3.90
C LEU A 570 1.14 -6.31 2.66
N LYS A 571 -0.17 -6.29 2.44
CA LYS A 571 -0.82 -5.64 1.30
C LYS A 571 -1.78 -4.58 1.79
N ALA A 572 -1.50 -3.32 1.47
CA ALA A 572 -2.45 -2.25 1.70
C ALA A 572 -2.73 -1.48 0.42
N TYR A 573 -3.92 -0.89 0.32
CA TYR A 573 -4.22 0.08 -0.73
C TYR A 573 -5.11 1.22 -0.23
N LEU A 574 -4.94 2.39 -0.84
CA LEU A 574 -5.77 3.56 -0.67
C LEU A 574 -6.34 3.95 -2.03
N LEU A 575 -7.66 3.93 -2.18
CA LEU A 575 -8.39 4.40 -3.36
C LEU A 575 -9.13 5.68 -3.00
N LEU A 576 -8.90 6.75 -3.76
CA LEU A 576 -9.72 7.95 -3.76
C LEU A 576 -10.17 8.20 -5.19
N TYR A 577 -11.46 8.22 -5.43
CA TYR A 577 -12.03 8.41 -6.77
C TYR A 577 -13.27 9.29 -6.68
N GLY A 578 -13.29 10.39 -7.44
CA GLY A 578 -14.42 11.30 -7.52
C GLY A 578 -14.91 11.43 -8.96
N GLN A 579 -16.18 11.80 -9.12
CA GLN A 579 -16.74 12.12 -10.42
C GLN A 579 -17.75 13.27 -10.31
N GLU A 580 -17.80 14.09 -11.34
CA GLU A 580 -18.81 15.12 -11.47
C GLU A 580 -20.17 14.49 -11.83
N ASN A 581 -21.26 15.08 -11.34
CA ASN A 581 -22.63 14.78 -11.75
C ASN A 581 -23.30 16.03 -12.34
N ARG A 582 -22.85 16.49 -13.51
CA ARG A 582 -23.32 17.75 -14.13
C ARG A 582 -24.81 17.78 -14.47
N THR A 583 -25.43 16.62 -14.64
CA THR A 583 -26.79 16.48 -15.15
C THR A 583 -27.77 15.88 -14.14
N GLY A 584 -27.35 15.64 -12.89
CA GLY A 584 -28.20 15.07 -11.84
C GLY A 584 -28.62 13.63 -12.11
N LEU A 585 -27.70 12.79 -12.64
CA LEU A 585 -27.95 11.38 -12.88
C LEU A 585 -28.22 10.64 -11.55
N PRO A 586 -29.42 10.05 -11.36
CA PRO A 586 -29.75 9.37 -10.11
C PRO A 586 -28.88 8.12 -9.91
N GLY A 587 -28.43 7.89 -8.68
CA GLY A 587 -27.60 6.74 -8.31
C GLY A 587 -26.13 6.84 -8.73
N LEU A 588 -25.71 7.98 -9.29
CA LEU A 588 -24.31 8.28 -9.54
C LEU A 588 -23.65 8.73 -8.23
N PHE A 589 -22.57 8.07 -7.83
CA PHE A 589 -21.83 8.50 -6.65
C PHE A 589 -20.95 9.71 -6.98
N ASN A 590 -20.80 10.67 -6.07
CA ASN A 590 -19.96 11.85 -6.24
C ASN A 590 -18.51 11.59 -5.82
N TRP A 591 -18.34 10.86 -4.71
CA TRP A 591 -17.04 10.57 -4.14
C TRP A 591 -16.97 9.18 -3.52
N ARG A 592 -15.84 8.51 -3.71
CA ARG A 592 -15.54 7.18 -3.15
C ARG A 592 -14.14 7.17 -2.57
N GLY A 593 -14.05 6.84 -1.28
CA GLY A 593 -12.80 6.61 -0.57
C GLY A 593 -12.76 5.19 -0.02
N GLU A 594 -11.67 4.47 -0.25
CA GLU A 594 -11.43 3.13 0.32
C GLU A 594 -10.01 3.02 0.86
N LEU A 595 -9.87 2.51 2.06
CA LEU A 595 -8.61 2.12 2.67
C LEU A 595 -8.70 0.64 3.05
N SER A 596 -7.75 -0.16 2.59
CA SER A 596 -7.64 -1.57 2.95
C SER A 596 -6.23 -1.85 3.43
N ILE A 597 -6.11 -2.58 4.55
CA ILE A 597 -4.85 -3.05 5.10
C ILE A 597 -5.03 -4.52 5.46
N ASP A 598 -4.30 -5.38 4.76
CA ASP A 598 -4.21 -6.81 5.03
C ASP A 598 -2.78 -7.13 5.43
N ASN A 599 -2.62 -7.77 6.59
CA ASN A 599 -1.33 -8.18 7.12
C ASN A 599 -1.45 -9.59 7.67
N ASP A 600 -0.69 -10.53 7.12
CA ASP A 600 -0.63 -11.91 7.60
C ASP A 600 0.73 -12.26 8.25
N LYS A 601 1.55 -11.26 8.59
CA LYS A 601 2.87 -11.48 9.16
C LYS A 601 2.89 -11.84 10.64
N ASN A 602 3.88 -12.66 11.00
CA ASN A 602 4.23 -12.98 12.38
C ASN A 602 3.06 -13.60 13.17
N GLN A 603 2.92 -13.20 14.43
CA GLN A 603 1.91 -13.69 15.37
C GLN A 603 0.52 -13.07 15.13
N TRP A 604 0.37 -12.16 14.17
CA TRP A 604 -0.86 -11.38 13.97
C TRP A 604 -1.38 -11.58 12.55
N LYS A 605 -2.69 -11.67 12.42
CA LYS A 605 -3.42 -11.50 11.18
C LYS A 605 -4.36 -10.33 11.35
N THR A 606 -4.24 -9.31 10.50
CA THR A 606 -5.08 -8.12 10.56
C THR A 606 -5.73 -7.85 9.23
N ASP A 607 -7.05 -7.69 9.23
CA ASP A 607 -7.85 -7.27 8.08
C ASP A 607 -8.59 -6.02 8.50
N THR A 608 -8.19 -4.88 7.95
CA THR A 608 -8.79 -3.58 8.23
C THR A 608 -9.26 -2.95 6.93
N PHE A 609 -10.50 -2.50 6.93
CA PHE A 609 -11.12 -1.87 5.77
C PHE A 609 -12.00 -0.70 6.19
N VAL A 610 -11.90 0.40 5.46
CA VAL A 610 -12.80 1.55 5.59
C VAL A 610 -13.22 1.97 4.20
N LYS A 611 -14.53 2.09 3.98
CA LYS A 611 -15.14 2.56 2.74
C LYS A 611 -16.13 3.65 3.02
N TYR A 612 -16.02 4.73 2.27
CA TYR A 612 -16.97 5.81 2.24
C TYR A 612 -17.43 6.02 0.80
N ILE A 613 -18.73 6.11 0.59
CA ILE A 613 -19.31 6.53 -0.68
C ILE A 613 -20.36 7.60 -0.41
N GLU A 614 -20.32 8.64 -1.22
CA GLU A 614 -21.28 9.74 -1.23
C GLU A 614 -22.04 9.72 -2.56
N TYR A 615 -23.36 9.72 -2.47
CA TYR A 615 -24.31 9.92 -3.57
C TYR A 615 -25.01 11.27 -3.38
N ASP A 616 -25.86 11.64 -4.33
CA ASP A 616 -26.63 12.90 -4.25
C ASP A 616 -27.64 12.89 -3.10
N ASP A 617 -28.27 11.75 -2.82
CA ASP A 617 -29.37 11.57 -1.87
C ASP A 617 -28.97 10.81 -0.59
N TYR A 618 -27.77 10.20 -0.56
CA TYR A 618 -27.27 9.57 0.65
C TYR A 618 -25.76 9.40 0.68
N SER A 619 -25.21 9.28 1.87
CA SER A 619 -23.85 8.80 2.09
C SER A 619 -23.87 7.55 2.94
N TYR A 620 -22.91 6.66 2.71
CA TYR A 620 -22.67 5.54 3.63
C TYR A 620 -21.19 5.33 3.88
N THR A 621 -20.88 4.97 5.12
CA THR A 621 -19.55 4.58 5.59
C THR A 621 -19.63 3.17 6.14
N ASN A 622 -18.70 2.31 5.74
CA ASN A 622 -18.55 0.96 6.24
C ASN A 622 -17.11 0.76 6.70
N GLY A 623 -16.93 0.37 7.96
CA GLY A 623 -15.64 0.14 8.59
C GLY A 623 -15.56 -1.23 9.23
N ARG A 624 -14.42 -1.89 9.09
CA ARG A 624 -14.10 -3.17 9.73
C ARG A 624 -12.66 -3.16 10.22
N ILE A 625 -12.46 -3.60 11.45
CA ILE A 625 -11.13 -3.89 12.00
C ILE A 625 -11.19 -5.30 12.60
N ASN A 626 -10.50 -6.24 11.96
CA ASN A 626 -10.33 -7.59 12.44
C ASN A 626 -8.87 -7.79 12.83
N LEU A 627 -8.64 -8.14 14.09
CA LEU A 627 -7.33 -8.48 14.64
C LEU A 627 -7.40 -9.90 15.17
N HIS A 628 -6.52 -10.77 14.68
CA HIS A 628 -6.40 -12.15 15.16
C HIS A 628 -4.95 -12.43 15.57
N ASN A 629 -4.74 -12.76 16.85
CA ASN A 629 -3.45 -13.20 17.33
C ASN A 629 -3.35 -14.73 17.24
N LYS A 630 -2.43 -15.21 16.40
CA LYS A 630 -2.16 -16.64 16.17
C LYS A 630 -1.56 -17.35 17.38
N VAL A 631 -0.86 -16.63 18.26
CA VAL A 631 -0.13 -17.19 19.43
C VAL A 631 -0.98 -17.16 20.69
N ASP A 632 -1.52 -16.01 21.06
CA ASP A 632 -2.36 -15.82 22.24
C ASP A 632 -3.82 -16.24 21.99
N THR A 633 -4.16 -16.66 20.76
CA THR A 633 -5.47 -17.20 20.34
C THR A 633 -6.65 -16.30 20.72
N TRP A 634 -6.45 -14.99 20.65
CA TRP A 634 -7.52 -14.00 20.79
C TRP A 634 -7.84 -13.35 19.45
N SER A 635 -9.08 -12.91 19.30
CA SER A 635 -9.56 -12.15 18.15
C SER A 635 -10.44 -10.98 18.58
N LEU A 636 -10.37 -9.91 17.82
CA LEU A 636 -11.21 -8.72 17.93
C LEU A 636 -11.79 -8.44 16.55
N ASP A 637 -13.11 -8.43 16.42
CA ASP A 637 -13.84 -8.00 15.23
C ASP A 637 -14.68 -6.78 15.60
N LEU A 638 -14.30 -5.63 15.06
CA LEU A 638 -15.00 -4.37 15.19
C LEU A 638 -15.63 -4.04 13.84
N ARG A 639 -16.94 -3.86 13.82
CA ARG A 639 -17.69 -3.44 12.63
C ARG A 639 -18.43 -2.15 12.93
N SER A 640 -18.38 -1.21 12.00
CA SER A 640 -19.08 0.06 12.09
C SER A 640 -19.76 0.34 10.76
N TYR A 641 -21.04 0.64 10.81
CA TYR A 641 -21.82 0.99 9.63
C TYR A 641 -22.55 2.31 9.91
N PHE A 642 -22.40 3.27 9.01
CA PHE A 642 -23.08 4.56 9.11
C PHE A 642 -23.74 4.87 7.78
N THR A 643 -25.02 5.23 7.79
CA THR A 643 -25.77 5.68 6.61
C THR A 643 -26.49 6.98 6.95
N SER A 644 -26.43 7.95 6.05
CA SER A 644 -27.19 9.19 6.13
C SER A 644 -27.95 9.35 4.82
N ARG A 645 -29.28 9.39 4.85
CA ARG A 645 -30.13 9.63 3.67
C ARG A 645 -30.84 10.97 3.80
N ASP A 646 -30.76 11.78 2.75
CA ASP A 646 -31.44 13.05 2.56
C ASP A 646 -32.51 12.85 1.47
N TYR A 647 -33.78 12.93 1.85
CA TYR A 647 -34.90 12.80 0.92
C TYR A 647 -35.37 14.20 0.48
N PHE A 648 -34.74 14.77 -0.55
CA PHE A 648 -35.11 15.99 -1.32
C PHE A 648 -35.63 17.24 -0.54
N GLU A 649 -34.92 18.38 -0.68
CA GLU A 649 -35.31 19.81 -0.46
C GLU A 649 -36.14 20.20 0.78
N SER A 650 -36.42 19.29 1.71
CA SER A 650 -37.02 19.61 2.99
C SER A 650 -36.15 19.01 4.09
N ASP A 651 -35.57 19.88 4.94
CA ASP A 651 -34.82 19.57 6.17
C ASP A 651 -35.58 18.66 7.19
N LYS A 652 -36.69 18.04 6.79
CA LYS A 652 -37.64 17.30 7.61
C LYS A 652 -37.60 15.78 7.42
N ASN A 653 -36.83 15.24 6.47
CA ASN A 653 -36.82 13.79 6.19
C ASN A 653 -35.44 13.10 6.28
N ASP A 654 -34.45 13.71 6.94
CA ASP A 654 -33.11 13.13 7.15
C ASP A 654 -33.09 11.87 8.03
N ARG A 655 -32.83 10.70 7.46
CA ARG A 655 -32.63 9.47 8.24
C ARG A 655 -31.14 9.16 8.39
N LYS A 656 -30.68 9.06 9.64
CA LYS A 656 -29.29 8.66 9.99
C LYS A 656 -29.30 7.36 10.79
N GLU A 657 -28.50 6.40 10.36
CA GLU A 657 -28.34 5.10 11.01
C GLU A 657 -26.87 4.87 11.32
N LEU A 658 -26.58 4.41 12.54
CA LEU A 658 -25.24 4.12 13.01
C LEU A 658 -25.26 2.82 13.80
N ASP A 659 -24.61 1.79 13.27
CA ASP A 659 -24.52 0.46 13.86
C ASP A 659 -23.06 0.17 14.22
N PHE A 660 -22.83 -0.30 15.44
CA PHE A 660 -21.52 -0.71 15.91
C PHE A 660 -21.60 -2.11 16.51
N ASP A 661 -20.78 -3.01 16.00
CA ASP A 661 -20.58 -4.35 16.57
C ASP A 661 -19.14 -4.51 17.06
N LEU A 662 -18.98 -5.06 18.25
CA LEU A 662 -17.72 -5.41 18.88
C LEU A 662 -17.79 -6.87 19.33
N ILE A 663 -16.97 -7.71 18.70
CA ILE A 663 -16.79 -9.10 19.11
C ILE A 663 -15.33 -9.28 19.55
N PHE A 664 -15.14 -9.76 20.77
CA PHE A 664 -13.83 -10.07 21.33
C PHE A 664 -13.84 -11.45 21.96
N ASP A 665 -12.94 -12.31 21.47
CA ASP A 665 -12.73 -13.66 21.95
C ASP A 665 -11.30 -13.80 22.44
N LYS A 666 -11.09 -14.35 23.65
CA LYS A 666 -9.75 -14.61 24.18
C LYS A 666 -9.71 -15.92 24.94
N LYS A 667 -8.75 -16.79 24.61
CA LYS A 667 -8.37 -17.88 25.50
C LYS A 667 -7.40 -17.34 26.55
N LEU A 668 -7.69 -17.64 27.80
CA LEU A 668 -6.92 -17.23 28.98
C LEU A 668 -6.19 -18.47 29.54
N PRO A 669 -5.11 -18.29 30.32
CA PRO A 669 -4.39 -19.39 30.95
C PRO A 669 -5.30 -20.32 31.74
N ALA A 670 -4.89 -21.58 31.93
CA ALA A 670 -5.64 -22.58 32.69
C ALA A 670 -7.06 -22.90 32.12
N ASN A 671 -7.18 -22.94 30.79
CA ASN A 671 -8.38 -23.27 30.01
C ASN A 671 -9.58 -22.33 30.24
N TRP A 672 -9.30 -21.09 30.63
CA TRP A 672 -10.31 -20.04 30.65
C TRP A 672 -10.57 -19.51 29.24
N ARG A 673 -11.80 -19.10 28.98
CA ARG A 673 -12.25 -18.47 27.74
C ARG A 673 -13.12 -17.29 28.08
N TYR A 674 -12.78 -16.14 27.53
CA TYR A 674 -13.56 -14.93 27.62
C TYR A 674 -14.12 -14.61 26.23
N HIS A 675 -15.40 -14.28 26.20
CA HIS A 675 -16.10 -13.83 25.00
C HIS A 675 -16.90 -12.59 25.35
N LEU A 676 -16.91 -11.63 24.45
CA LEU A 676 -17.66 -10.39 24.52
C LEU A 676 -18.22 -10.12 23.14
N ASP A 677 -19.52 -10.02 23.04
CA ASP A 677 -20.26 -9.61 21.85
C ASP A 677 -21.12 -8.44 22.30
N LEU A 678 -20.88 -7.25 21.76
CA LEU A 678 -21.61 -6.04 22.07
C LEU A 678 -22.02 -5.38 20.76
N TYR A 679 -23.29 -5.00 20.67
CA TYR A 679 -23.78 -4.21 19.55
C TYR A 679 -24.51 -2.96 20.06
N ARG A 680 -24.44 -1.89 19.29
CA ARG A 680 -25.13 -0.63 19.59
C ARG A 680 -25.54 0.07 18.31
N ASP A 681 -26.83 0.35 18.23
CA ASP A 681 -27.46 0.88 17.03
C ASP A 681 -28.19 2.18 17.38
N TYR A 682 -28.05 3.17 16.51
CA TYR A 682 -28.73 4.45 16.60
C TYR A 682 -29.48 4.71 15.30
N ARG A 683 -30.73 5.14 15.42
CA ARG A 683 -31.56 5.61 14.30
C ARG A 683 -32.13 6.97 14.66
N PHE A 684 -31.85 7.94 13.82
CA PHE A 684 -32.37 9.29 13.88
C PHE A 684 -33.22 9.57 12.65
N SER A 685 -34.43 10.11 12.86
CA SER A 685 -35.34 10.63 11.84
C SER A 685 -35.91 11.95 12.36
N PRO A 686 -36.27 12.95 11.54
CA PRO A 686 -36.73 14.23 12.09
C PRO A 686 -38.18 14.14 12.61
N GLU A 687 -38.95 13.16 12.12
CA GLU A 687 -40.33 12.88 12.54
C GLU A 687 -40.40 11.99 13.80
N GLU A 688 -39.32 11.29 14.16
CA GLU A 688 -39.29 10.37 15.30
C GLU A 688 -38.17 10.76 16.29
N PRO A 689 -38.34 10.57 17.60
CA PRO A 689 -37.24 10.74 18.54
C PRO A 689 -36.07 9.82 18.21
N LEU A 690 -34.85 10.19 18.64
CA LEU A 690 -33.67 9.33 18.50
C LEU A 690 -33.94 7.94 19.08
N LYS A 691 -34.07 6.94 18.22
CA LYS A 691 -34.20 5.54 18.61
C LYS A 691 -32.81 4.98 18.82
N GLN A 692 -32.52 4.49 20.01
CA GLN A 692 -31.27 3.80 20.30
C GLN A 692 -31.55 2.43 20.86
N ARG A 693 -30.70 1.47 20.54
CA ARG A 693 -30.68 0.18 21.21
C ARG A 693 -29.25 -0.28 21.38
N TRP A 694 -29.04 -1.09 22.40
CA TRP A 694 -27.80 -1.83 22.54
C TRP A 694 -28.12 -3.25 22.96
N GLY A 695 -27.12 -4.11 22.90
CA GLY A 695 -27.25 -5.44 23.43
C GLY A 695 -25.92 -6.13 23.34
N GLY A 696 -25.94 -7.40 23.69
CA GLY A 696 -24.74 -8.19 23.66
C GLY A 696 -24.77 -9.32 24.67
N SER A 697 -23.77 -10.15 24.56
CA SER A 697 -23.50 -11.22 25.50
C SER A 697 -22.02 -11.25 25.83
N THR A 698 -21.69 -11.44 27.10
CA THR A 698 -20.34 -11.77 27.52
C THR A 698 -20.38 -13.03 28.35
N TYR A 699 -19.39 -13.89 28.17
CA TYR A 699 -19.19 -15.01 29.07
C TYR A 699 -17.73 -15.19 29.43
N LEU A 700 -17.52 -15.60 30.68
CA LEU A 700 -16.25 -16.14 31.16
C LEU A 700 -16.47 -17.61 31.48
N ALA A 701 -15.79 -18.50 30.78
CA ALA A 701 -15.92 -19.94 30.93
C ALA A 701 -14.59 -20.61 31.22
N ARG A 702 -14.58 -21.70 31.98
CA ARG A 702 -13.41 -22.55 32.20
C ARG A 702 -13.76 -24.00 31.97
N ASN A 703 -12.95 -24.70 31.18
CA ASN A 703 -13.11 -26.14 30.95
C ASN A 703 -11.97 -26.92 31.62
N LEU A 704 -12.31 -27.75 32.61
CA LEU A 704 -11.37 -28.62 33.33
C LEU A 704 -11.48 -30.09 32.89
N GLY A 705 -11.95 -30.34 31.67
CA GLY A 705 -12.20 -31.66 31.10
C GLY A 705 -13.50 -32.30 31.59
N ARG A 706 -13.58 -32.61 32.89
CA ARG A 706 -14.80 -33.19 33.51
C ARG A 706 -15.74 -32.14 34.09
N LEU A 707 -15.28 -30.91 34.27
CA LEU A 707 -16.04 -29.85 34.93
C LEU A 707 -15.91 -28.55 34.15
N ASP A 708 -17.05 -28.00 33.75
CA ASP A 708 -17.17 -26.76 32.99
C ASP A 708 -17.88 -25.71 33.83
N TYR A 709 -17.24 -24.56 34.02
CA TYR A 709 -17.86 -23.39 34.65
C TYR A 709 -18.09 -22.32 33.59
N ARG A 710 -19.21 -21.60 33.66
CA ARG A 710 -19.50 -20.46 32.79
C ARG A 710 -20.30 -19.42 33.56
N ILE A 711 -19.86 -18.18 33.51
CA ILE A 711 -20.60 -17.00 33.96
C ILE A 711 -21.01 -16.27 32.70
N THR A 712 -22.31 -16.04 32.51
CA THR A 712 -22.85 -15.36 31.33
C THR A 712 -23.61 -14.11 31.75
N LEU A 713 -23.34 -13.00 31.08
CA LEU A 713 -24.16 -11.80 31.11
C LEU A 713 -24.70 -11.61 29.70
N GLU A 714 -26.00 -11.41 29.56
CA GLU A 714 -26.59 -11.13 28.26
C GLU A 714 -27.69 -10.11 28.41
N ARG A 715 -27.76 -9.19 27.46
CA ARG A 715 -28.84 -8.24 27.29
C ARG A 715 -29.22 -8.23 25.82
N ARG A 716 -30.49 -8.44 25.54
CA ARG A 716 -31.05 -8.32 24.19
C ARG A 716 -31.95 -7.11 24.15
N ALA A 717 -31.75 -6.28 23.13
CA ALA A 717 -32.73 -5.28 22.75
C ALA A 717 -33.79 -5.91 21.81
N PRO A 718 -35.01 -5.34 21.74
CA PRO A 718 -35.99 -5.70 20.73
C PRO A 718 -35.54 -5.26 19.32
N THR A 719 -36.18 -5.84 18.31
CA THR A 719 -36.09 -5.35 16.93
C THR A 719 -36.67 -3.94 16.86
N PHE A 720 -36.12 -3.05 16.02
CA PHE A 720 -36.76 -1.76 15.76
C PHE A 720 -38.13 -1.99 15.10
N THR A 721 -39.19 -2.00 15.88
CA THR A 721 -40.59 -1.98 15.42
C THR A 721 -41.13 -0.56 15.52
N GLU A 722 -42.08 -0.20 14.64
CA GLU A 722 -42.68 1.15 14.57
C GLU A 722 -43.32 1.62 15.89
N ALA A 723 -43.65 0.72 16.82
CA ALA A 723 -44.51 1.00 17.97
C ALA A 723 -43.83 1.32 19.33
N LYS A 724 -42.49 1.38 19.44
CA LYS A 724 -41.83 1.56 20.75
C LYS A 724 -40.68 2.60 20.71
N GLU A 725 -40.77 3.60 21.59
CA GLU A 725 -39.95 4.84 21.56
C GLU A 725 -38.67 4.81 22.44
N GLU A 726 -38.50 3.85 23.36
CA GLU A 726 -37.38 3.82 24.33
C GLU A 726 -36.43 2.61 24.18
N ASP A 727 -35.21 2.72 24.73
CA ASP A 727 -34.22 1.62 24.88
C ASP A 727 -34.75 0.53 25.83
N GLN A 728 -35.66 -0.29 25.32
CA GLN A 728 -36.25 -1.39 26.07
C GLN A 728 -35.36 -2.62 26.03
N VAL A 729 -35.36 -3.38 27.11
CA VAL A 729 -34.72 -4.69 27.16
C VAL A 729 -35.77 -5.73 26.81
N SER A 730 -35.53 -6.60 25.83
CA SER A 730 -36.44 -7.71 25.55
C SER A 730 -36.16 -8.91 26.46
N TYR A 731 -34.89 -9.12 26.79
CA TYR A 731 -34.41 -10.20 27.64
C TYR A 731 -33.06 -9.84 28.28
N TYR A 732 -32.87 -10.16 29.56
CA TYR A 732 -31.53 -10.19 30.13
C TYR A 732 -31.31 -11.39 31.05
N ARG A 733 -30.04 -11.80 31.21
CA ARG A 733 -29.56 -12.70 32.28
C ARG A 733 -28.32 -12.11 32.95
N LEU A 734 -28.40 -11.80 34.25
CA LEU A 734 -27.41 -10.97 34.97
C LEU A 734 -27.13 -11.43 36.41
N PRO A 735 -25.94 -11.99 36.68
CA PRO A 735 -25.25 -12.97 35.84
C PRO A 735 -25.92 -14.36 35.96
N GLU A 736 -25.85 -15.17 34.90
CA GLU A 736 -26.15 -16.61 34.95
C GLU A 736 -24.86 -17.39 35.21
N PHE A 737 -24.80 -18.05 36.36
CA PHE A 737 -23.78 -19.05 36.67
C PHE A 737 -24.22 -20.41 36.14
N SER A 738 -23.33 -21.12 35.45
CA SER A 738 -23.56 -22.43 34.89
C SER A 738 -22.38 -23.34 35.21
N VAL A 739 -22.66 -24.52 35.76
CA VAL A 739 -21.67 -25.54 36.09
C VAL A 739 -22.13 -26.86 35.48
N ASN A 740 -21.33 -27.46 34.60
CA ASN A 740 -21.60 -28.78 34.05
C ASN A 740 -20.51 -29.76 34.47
N TYR A 741 -20.90 -30.85 35.12
CA TYR A 741 -20.02 -31.95 35.52
C TYR A 741 -20.30 -33.18 34.64
N ASN A 742 -19.31 -33.56 33.84
CA ASN A 742 -19.31 -34.69 32.91
C ASN A 742 -18.30 -35.75 33.41
N PRO A 743 -18.68 -36.65 34.34
CA PRO A 743 -17.85 -37.78 34.74
C PRO A 743 -17.56 -38.71 33.54
N SER A 744 -16.58 -39.61 33.68
CA SER A 744 -16.14 -40.54 32.61
C SER A 744 -17.12 -41.68 32.31
N GLY A 745 -18.42 -41.41 32.38
CA GLY A 745 -19.51 -42.34 32.12
C GLY A 745 -20.64 -41.67 31.34
N PRO A 746 -21.82 -42.31 31.27
CA PRO A 746 -22.94 -41.79 30.49
C PRO A 746 -23.67 -40.62 31.17
N TRP A 747 -23.44 -40.38 32.46
CA TRP A 747 -24.14 -39.36 33.23
C TRP A 747 -23.47 -38.00 33.08
N ASN A 748 -24.27 -36.94 33.06
CA ASN A 748 -23.85 -35.55 33.21
C ASN A 748 -24.74 -34.84 34.22
N TYR A 749 -24.21 -33.82 34.88
CA TYR A 749 -24.93 -33.02 35.87
C TYR A 749 -24.75 -31.55 35.52
N SER A 750 -25.82 -30.77 35.58
CA SER A 750 -25.77 -29.33 35.30
C SER A 750 -26.42 -28.54 36.41
N PHE A 751 -25.82 -27.44 36.82
CA PHE A 751 -26.44 -26.43 37.67
C PHE A 751 -26.43 -25.10 36.93
N LYS A 752 -27.55 -24.38 36.95
CA LYS A 752 -27.66 -23.01 36.44
C LYS A 752 -28.35 -22.14 37.47
N GLY A 753 -27.91 -20.90 37.63
CA GLY A 753 -28.55 -19.96 38.55
C GLY A 753 -28.27 -18.52 38.19
N GLY A 754 -29.28 -17.67 38.20
CA GLY A 754 -29.12 -16.25 37.88
C GLY A 754 -30.39 -15.43 38.02
N ARG A 755 -30.27 -14.13 37.79
CA ARG A 755 -31.41 -13.22 37.60
C ARG A 755 -31.75 -13.11 36.12
N TYR A 756 -33.03 -13.20 35.80
CA TYR A 756 -33.54 -13.15 34.45
C TYR A 756 -34.68 -12.12 34.38
N TYR A 757 -34.78 -11.47 33.24
CA TYR A 757 -35.93 -10.65 32.88
C TYR A 757 -36.36 -10.98 31.47
N GLU A 758 -37.67 -10.98 31.26
CA GLU A 758 -38.28 -11.23 29.97
C GLU A 758 -39.45 -10.27 29.77
N ASP A 759 -39.32 -9.35 28.81
CA ASP A 759 -40.35 -8.35 28.49
C ASP A 759 -41.66 -9.03 28.08
N ARG A 760 -41.57 -10.10 27.27
CA ARG A 760 -42.72 -10.87 26.81
C ARG A 760 -43.53 -11.50 27.96
N ALA A 761 -42.86 -11.90 29.04
CA ALA A 761 -43.51 -12.43 30.23
C ALA A 761 -43.94 -11.33 31.20
N GLY A 762 -43.34 -10.13 31.11
CA GLY A 762 -43.49 -9.06 32.08
C GLY A 762 -42.86 -9.38 33.44
N VAL A 763 -41.88 -10.30 33.50
CA VAL A 763 -41.34 -10.84 34.76
C VAL A 763 -39.84 -10.55 34.90
N ASP A 764 -39.46 -10.08 36.10
CA ASP A 764 -38.08 -10.08 36.61
C ASP A 764 -38.00 -11.07 37.78
N GLY A 765 -37.03 -11.99 37.76
CA GLY A 765 -36.93 -13.00 38.80
C GLY A 765 -35.59 -13.73 38.86
N LEU A 766 -35.34 -14.38 39.99
CA LEU A 766 -34.26 -15.35 40.14
C LEU A 766 -34.73 -16.72 39.71
N ARG A 767 -33.88 -17.46 39.01
CA ARG A 767 -34.12 -18.84 38.57
C ARG A 767 -32.90 -19.68 38.94
N GLY A 768 -33.13 -20.76 39.68
CA GLY A 768 -32.14 -21.80 39.96
C GLY A 768 -32.58 -23.11 39.33
N GLN A 769 -31.70 -23.79 38.62
CA GLN A 769 -31.99 -25.02 37.89
C GLN A 769 -30.91 -26.07 38.15
N LEU A 770 -31.35 -27.28 38.50
CA LEU A 770 -30.52 -28.48 38.57
C LEU A 770 -30.92 -29.42 37.45
N GLY A 771 -29.95 -30.10 36.86
CA GLY A 771 -30.14 -31.02 35.75
C GLY A 771 -29.30 -32.28 35.90
N ILE A 772 -29.88 -33.42 35.55
CA ILE A 772 -29.23 -34.71 35.45
C ILE A 772 -29.46 -35.19 34.02
N GLY A 773 -28.39 -35.40 33.28
CA GLY A 773 -28.43 -35.98 31.94
C GLY A 773 -27.79 -37.35 31.85
N TYR A 774 -28.20 -38.09 30.84
CA TYR A 774 -27.73 -39.43 30.51
C TYR A 774 -27.53 -39.53 29.00
N ARG A 775 -26.27 -39.55 28.56
CA ARG A 775 -25.87 -39.75 27.18
C ARG A 775 -25.12 -41.07 27.01
N ARG A 776 -25.62 -41.97 26.18
CA ARG A 776 -24.93 -43.22 25.84
C ARG A 776 -25.17 -43.59 24.39
N THR A 777 -24.13 -44.11 23.74
CA THR A 777 -24.20 -44.70 22.41
C THR A 777 -23.92 -46.19 22.53
N TRP A 778 -24.82 -47.02 21.98
CA TRP A 778 -24.69 -48.46 21.89
C TRP A 778 -24.52 -48.86 20.42
N PRO A 779 -23.49 -49.64 20.07
CA PRO A 779 -23.48 -50.38 18.82
C PRO A 779 -24.46 -51.55 18.96
N LEU A 780 -25.60 -51.49 18.28
CA LEU A 780 -26.60 -52.57 18.32
C LEU A 780 -26.14 -53.78 17.50
N PHE A 781 -25.56 -53.53 16.32
CA PHE A 781 -25.01 -54.52 15.39
C PHE A 781 -23.79 -53.93 14.65
N ARG A 782 -23.07 -54.73 13.84
CA ARG A 782 -21.76 -54.39 13.23
C ARG A 782 -21.60 -52.93 12.80
N ASN A 783 -22.64 -52.30 12.24
CA ASN A 783 -22.63 -50.89 11.85
C ASN A 783 -23.86 -50.06 12.28
N ILE A 784 -24.80 -50.59 13.08
CA ILE A 784 -25.97 -49.82 13.56
C ILE A 784 -25.66 -49.27 14.94
N SER A 785 -25.83 -47.96 15.13
CA SER A 785 -25.66 -47.32 16.43
C SER A 785 -26.93 -46.64 16.89
N PHE A 786 -27.30 -46.88 18.14
CA PHE A 786 -28.35 -46.14 18.84
C PHE A 786 -27.69 -45.26 19.89
N SER A 787 -27.99 -43.96 19.87
CA SER A 787 -27.60 -43.04 20.93
C SER A 787 -28.82 -42.46 21.62
N THR A 788 -28.75 -42.38 22.94
CA THR A 788 -29.72 -41.66 23.75
C THR A 788 -29.03 -40.49 24.43
N ASP A 789 -29.72 -39.38 24.52
CA ASP A 789 -29.35 -38.20 25.31
C ASP A 789 -30.61 -37.73 26.05
N GLN A 790 -30.72 -38.09 27.32
CA GLN A 790 -31.83 -37.72 28.18
C GLN A 790 -31.36 -36.66 29.17
N SER A 791 -32.25 -35.76 29.59
CA SER A 791 -32.00 -34.78 30.64
C SER A 791 -33.27 -34.54 31.43
N PHE A 792 -33.18 -34.66 32.75
CA PHE A 792 -34.20 -34.26 33.70
C PHE A 792 -33.70 -33.02 34.43
N THR A 793 -34.46 -31.93 34.40
CA THR A 793 -34.09 -30.68 35.09
C THR A 793 -35.20 -30.21 36.01
N GLY A 794 -34.87 -29.83 37.24
CA GLY A 794 -35.77 -29.13 38.15
C GLY A 794 -35.35 -27.67 38.30
N SER A 795 -36.29 -26.75 38.12
CA SER A 795 -36.12 -25.31 38.25
C SER A 795 -36.99 -24.78 39.40
N VAL A 796 -36.44 -23.85 40.17
CA VAL A 796 -37.14 -23.07 41.20
C VAL A 796 -36.99 -21.59 40.91
N TYR A 797 -38.05 -20.84 41.16
CA TYR A 797 -38.13 -19.43 40.78
C TYR A 797 -38.41 -18.56 42.00
N LYS A 798 -37.93 -17.31 41.97
CA LYS A 798 -38.34 -16.25 42.88
C LYS A 798 -38.60 -15.00 42.06
N ILE A 799 -39.86 -14.60 41.96
CA ILE A 799 -40.27 -13.38 41.28
C ILE A 799 -39.82 -12.18 42.12
N LEU A 800 -39.16 -11.22 41.48
CA LEU A 800 -38.72 -9.97 42.10
C LEU A 800 -39.69 -8.83 41.74
N GLU A 801 -40.06 -8.75 40.47
CA GLU A 801 -41.03 -7.78 39.95
C GLU A 801 -41.92 -8.46 38.91
N ASP A 802 -43.21 -8.15 38.96
CA ASP A 802 -44.24 -8.66 38.07
C ASP A 802 -45.01 -7.48 37.48
N LYS A 803 -44.71 -7.16 36.23
CA LYS A 803 -45.31 -6.04 35.49
C LYS A 803 -46.50 -6.48 34.65
N ARG A 804 -47.04 -7.68 34.88
CA ARG A 804 -48.29 -8.11 34.25
C ARG A 804 -49.41 -7.17 34.69
N GLU A 805 -49.73 -6.18 33.87
CA GLU A 805 -51.04 -5.53 33.94
C GLU A 805 -52.09 -6.63 33.78
N THR A 806 -53.01 -6.68 34.73
CA THR A 806 -54.16 -7.60 34.77
C THR A 806 -54.85 -7.68 33.41
N SER A 807 -54.54 -8.71 32.61
CA SER A 807 -55.43 -9.51 31.72
C SER A 807 -54.63 -10.24 30.63
N TYR A 808 -54.21 -11.47 30.92
CA TYR A 808 -53.93 -12.46 29.87
C TYR A 808 -54.96 -13.58 30.00
N TYR A 809 -55.99 -13.52 29.17
CA TYR A 809 -56.98 -14.60 29.03
C TYR A 809 -56.27 -15.80 28.41
N TRP A 810 -56.16 -16.89 29.18
CA TRP A 810 -55.95 -18.22 28.61
C TRP A 810 -57.18 -18.54 27.73
N PRO A 811 -57.02 -18.95 26.45
CA PRO A 811 -58.16 -19.47 25.70
C PRO A 811 -58.52 -20.85 26.30
N GLY A 812 -59.36 -20.86 27.34
CA GLY A 812 -59.93 -22.07 27.93
C GLY A 812 -60.02 -22.19 29.45
N GLY A 813 -59.80 -21.14 30.25
CA GLY A 813 -59.97 -21.23 31.72
C GLY A 813 -60.35 -19.90 32.36
N GLU A 814 -61.37 -19.92 33.23
CA GLU A 814 -61.96 -18.76 33.92
C GLU A 814 -61.22 -18.32 35.20
N ASP A 815 -60.05 -18.88 35.54
CA ASP A 815 -59.42 -18.63 36.85
C ASP A 815 -58.16 -17.74 36.80
N GLU A 816 -58.21 -16.60 37.51
CA GLU A 816 -57.04 -15.79 37.89
C GLU A 816 -56.14 -16.55 38.90
N TYR A 817 -55.14 -17.27 38.43
CA TYR A 817 -54.12 -17.85 39.30
C TYR A 817 -53.01 -16.84 39.64
N ARG A 818 -53.16 -16.14 40.77
CA ARG A 818 -51.99 -15.60 41.49
C ARG A 818 -51.20 -16.77 42.08
N ILE A 819 -49.94 -16.94 41.67
CA ILE A 819 -49.08 -18.01 42.20
C ILE A 819 -48.74 -17.71 43.66
N TYR A 820 -49.54 -18.23 44.60
CA TYR A 820 -49.25 -18.19 46.03
C TYR A 820 -48.25 -19.32 46.37
N GLY A 821 -46.95 -19.08 46.19
CA GLY A 821 -45.88 -20.03 46.52
C GLY A 821 -44.58 -19.78 45.75
N LEU A 822 -43.48 -20.47 46.11
CA LEU A 822 -42.26 -20.52 45.28
C LEU A 822 -42.58 -21.34 44.02
N PRO A 823 -42.65 -20.72 42.82
CA PRO A 823 -42.93 -21.45 41.59
C PRO A 823 -41.81 -22.47 41.34
N TYR A 824 -42.18 -23.64 40.84
CA TYR A 824 -41.23 -24.68 40.46
C TYR A 824 -41.70 -25.33 39.17
N GLN A 825 -40.73 -25.75 38.35
CA GLN A 825 -40.98 -26.46 37.12
C GLN A 825 -40.00 -27.63 37.00
N THR A 826 -40.46 -28.78 36.56
CA THR A 826 -39.61 -29.91 36.21
C THR A 826 -39.73 -30.17 34.72
N ASN A 827 -38.60 -30.31 34.02
CA ASN A 827 -38.54 -30.55 32.59
C ASN A 827 -37.84 -31.88 32.34
N TYR A 828 -38.43 -32.71 31.50
CA TYR A 828 -37.80 -33.92 30.99
C TYR A 828 -37.62 -33.79 29.48
N SER A 829 -36.41 -34.03 28.99
CA SER A 829 -36.08 -34.04 27.57
C SER A 829 -35.36 -35.33 27.24
N ALA A 830 -35.71 -35.97 26.14
CA ALA A 830 -35.07 -37.17 25.63
C ALA A 830 -34.85 -37.04 24.13
N ILE A 831 -33.61 -37.19 23.70
CA ILE A 831 -33.21 -37.25 22.30
C ILE A 831 -32.67 -38.65 22.02
N HIS A 832 -33.39 -39.43 21.24
CA HIS A 832 -32.96 -40.75 20.80
C HIS A 832 -32.57 -40.67 19.33
N SER A 833 -31.31 -40.93 18.99
CA SER A 833 -30.84 -40.99 17.62
C SER A 833 -30.49 -42.43 17.23
N LEU A 834 -31.07 -42.91 16.14
CA LEU A 834 -30.80 -44.21 15.55
C LEU A 834 -30.11 -43.99 14.21
N GLN A 835 -28.90 -44.51 14.04
CA GLN A 835 -28.14 -44.47 12.80
C GLN A 835 -28.04 -45.89 12.23
N VAL A 836 -28.64 -46.09 11.06
CA VAL A 836 -28.71 -47.36 10.34
C VAL A 836 -28.04 -47.18 8.97
N PRO A 837 -26.83 -47.72 8.77
CA PRO A 837 -26.26 -47.81 7.42
C PRO A 837 -26.99 -48.90 6.65
N LEU A 838 -27.70 -48.51 5.61
CA LEU A 838 -28.50 -49.40 4.76
C LEU A 838 -27.65 -50.03 3.65
N TYR A 839 -26.66 -49.29 3.14
CA TYR A 839 -25.75 -49.69 2.08
C TYR A 839 -24.46 -48.85 2.17
N PRO A 840 -23.30 -49.26 1.60
CA PRO A 840 -22.11 -48.41 1.64
C PRO A 840 -22.38 -47.01 1.05
N GLY A 841 -22.21 -45.99 1.88
CA GLY A 841 -22.54 -44.59 1.58
C GLY A 841 -23.99 -44.19 1.90
N LEU A 842 -24.95 -45.13 2.00
CA LEU A 842 -26.35 -44.85 2.36
C LEU A 842 -26.59 -45.10 3.86
N SER A 843 -27.01 -44.06 4.57
CA SER A 843 -27.38 -44.12 5.98
C SER A 843 -28.74 -43.48 6.21
N TRP A 844 -29.54 -44.15 7.00
CA TRP A 844 -30.78 -43.63 7.55
C TRP A 844 -30.52 -43.25 9.01
N ASN A 845 -30.74 -41.97 9.34
CA ASN A 845 -30.59 -41.43 10.68
C ASN A 845 -31.93 -40.88 11.15
N THR A 846 -32.49 -41.47 12.20
CA THR A 846 -33.73 -40.98 12.82
C THR A 846 -33.38 -40.38 14.18
N ARG A 847 -33.96 -39.23 14.52
CA ARG A 847 -33.82 -38.55 15.80
C ARG A 847 -35.21 -38.26 16.36
N TYR A 848 -35.62 -39.01 17.37
CA TYR A 848 -36.79 -38.66 18.19
C TYR A 848 -36.35 -37.66 19.26
N THR A 849 -37.12 -36.57 19.40
CA THR A 849 -36.93 -35.52 20.40
C THR A 849 -38.23 -35.38 21.18
N TYR A 850 -38.22 -35.77 22.44
CA TYR A 850 -39.28 -35.51 23.41
C TYR A 850 -38.81 -34.45 24.40
N ARG A 851 -39.67 -33.49 24.72
CA ARG A 851 -39.47 -32.48 25.75
C ARG A 851 -40.83 -32.16 26.32
N ASN A 852 -40.96 -32.34 27.62
CA ASN A 852 -42.15 -32.00 28.38
C ASN A 852 -41.77 -31.30 29.68
N TYR A 853 -42.72 -30.59 30.28
CA TYR A 853 -42.58 -29.94 31.56
C TYR A 853 -43.80 -30.15 32.45
N TRP A 854 -43.58 -30.05 33.77
CA TRP A 854 -44.63 -30.08 34.79
C TRP A 854 -44.38 -28.96 35.80
N GLY A 855 -45.46 -28.37 36.33
CA GLY A 855 -45.40 -27.19 37.19
C GLY A 855 -45.39 -25.88 36.39
N ASP A 856 -45.20 -24.77 37.09
CA ASP A 856 -45.36 -23.42 36.55
C ASP A 856 -44.04 -22.67 36.52
N SER A 857 -43.69 -22.14 35.35
CA SER A 857 -42.58 -21.20 35.15
C SER A 857 -43.15 -19.79 34.94
N PRO A 858 -42.61 -18.76 35.61
CA PRO A 858 -42.98 -17.38 35.34
C PRO A 858 -42.34 -16.82 34.05
N PHE A 859 -41.46 -17.57 33.38
CA PHE A 859 -40.81 -17.20 32.12
C PHE A 859 -41.36 -18.02 30.94
N THR A 860 -41.56 -17.40 29.78
CA THR A 860 -42.11 -18.07 28.58
C THR A 860 -41.08 -18.97 27.89
N PHE A 861 -39.78 -18.65 27.98
CA PHE A 861 -38.72 -19.45 27.36
C PHE A 861 -38.52 -20.84 27.97
N ASP A 862 -39.02 -21.07 29.19
CA ASP A 862 -38.95 -22.35 29.89
C ASP A 862 -40.08 -23.32 29.49
N SER A 863 -41.18 -22.78 28.95
CA SER A 863 -42.41 -23.52 28.65
C SER A 863 -42.45 -24.02 27.21
N THR A 864 -41.44 -24.77 26.79
CA THR A 864 -41.38 -25.37 25.44
C THR A 864 -41.67 -26.87 25.48
N ILE A 865 -42.91 -27.25 25.15
CA ILE A 865 -43.23 -28.66 24.86
C ILE A 865 -42.84 -28.95 23.41
N ARG A 866 -42.15 -30.07 23.21
CA ARG A 866 -41.74 -30.51 21.87
C ARG A 866 -41.68 -32.02 21.85
N GLU A 867 -42.53 -32.63 21.04
CA GLU A 867 -42.41 -34.04 20.72
C GLU A 867 -42.35 -34.17 19.21
N ARG A 868 -41.22 -34.60 18.68
CA ARG A 868 -41.05 -34.73 17.23
C ARG A 868 -40.06 -35.82 16.85
N VAL A 869 -40.23 -36.36 15.65
CA VAL A 869 -39.27 -37.26 15.01
C VAL A 869 -38.68 -36.52 13.82
N ASP A 870 -37.37 -36.28 13.82
CA ASP A 870 -36.60 -35.84 12.65
C ASP A 870 -36.00 -37.09 11.98
N THR A 871 -36.02 -37.18 10.66
CA THR A 871 -35.45 -38.29 9.89
C THR A 871 -34.59 -37.76 8.77
N TYR A 872 -33.44 -38.37 8.56
CA TYR A 872 -32.47 -38.03 7.53
C TYR A 872 -32.06 -39.28 6.76
N LEU A 873 -32.27 -39.30 5.45
CA LEU A 873 -31.69 -40.30 4.56
C LEU A 873 -30.52 -39.67 3.82
N ARG A 874 -29.30 -40.12 4.14
CA ARG A 874 -28.04 -39.57 3.61
C ARG A 874 -27.34 -40.60 2.75
N TYR A 875 -27.16 -40.31 1.47
CA TYR A 875 -26.28 -41.04 0.57
C TYR A 875 -25.00 -40.24 0.37
N ASN A 876 -23.83 -40.85 0.50
CA ASN A 876 -22.53 -40.23 0.23
C ASN A 876 -21.56 -41.28 -0.33
N ARG A 877 -21.41 -41.33 -1.66
CA ARG A 877 -20.49 -42.25 -2.33
C ARG A 877 -20.13 -41.74 -3.72
N ALA A 878 -18.88 -41.94 -4.14
CA ALA A 878 -18.38 -41.64 -5.48
C ALA A 878 -18.71 -40.20 -5.95
N GLY A 879 -18.50 -39.21 -5.08
CA GLY A 879 -18.77 -37.80 -5.39
C GLY A 879 -20.24 -37.38 -5.31
N LEU A 880 -21.19 -38.30 -5.15
CA LEU A 880 -22.61 -38.00 -4.97
C LEU A 880 -22.99 -38.01 -3.49
N TYR A 881 -23.44 -36.86 -3.00
CA TYR A 881 -24.01 -36.64 -1.67
C TYR A 881 -25.49 -36.25 -1.81
N ILE A 882 -26.41 -37.04 -1.29
CA ILE A 882 -27.84 -36.71 -1.20
C ILE A 882 -28.23 -36.72 0.28
N ASN A 883 -28.96 -35.71 0.73
CA ASN A 883 -29.56 -35.68 2.06
C ASN A 883 -31.03 -35.28 1.94
N LEU A 884 -31.90 -36.26 2.14
CA LEU A 884 -33.32 -36.05 2.36
C LEU A 884 -33.54 -35.93 3.85
N ALA A 885 -34.19 -34.86 4.30
CA ALA A 885 -34.60 -34.69 5.68
C ALA A 885 -36.10 -34.47 5.75
N GLY A 886 -36.71 -34.88 6.84
CA GLY A 886 -38.12 -34.65 7.10
C GLY A 886 -38.43 -35.02 8.54
N GLY A 887 -39.71 -35.01 8.89
CA GLY A 887 -40.09 -35.41 10.22
C GLY A 887 -41.53 -35.09 10.56
N TYR A 888 -41.92 -35.39 11.78
CA TYR A 888 -43.25 -35.17 12.31
C TYR A 888 -43.16 -34.58 13.71
N ASP A 889 -43.78 -33.43 13.90
CA ASP A 889 -44.02 -32.78 15.19
C ASP A 889 -45.30 -33.38 15.78
N ILE A 890 -45.10 -34.44 16.57
CA ILE A 890 -46.14 -35.23 17.23
C ILE A 890 -46.96 -34.34 18.16
N TYR A 891 -46.32 -33.41 18.86
CA TYR A 891 -47.01 -32.53 19.81
C TYR A 891 -48.02 -31.61 19.12
N ASN A 892 -47.62 -30.96 18.02
CA ASN A 892 -48.51 -30.08 17.25
C ASN A 892 -49.28 -30.82 16.15
N PHE A 893 -49.22 -32.16 16.13
CA PHE A 893 -49.83 -33.03 15.11
C PHE A 893 -49.55 -32.59 13.65
N ARG A 894 -48.34 -32.13 13.37
CA ARG A 894 -47.99 -31.54 12.07
C ARG A 894 -46.68 -32.12 11.51
N TYR A 895 -46.58 -32.19 10.19
CA TYR A 895 -45.33 -32.58 9.54
C TYR A 895 -44.31 -31.44 9.59
N LEU A 896 -43.03 -31.80 9.71
CA LEU A 896 -41.93 -30.86 9.52
C LEU A 896 -41.65 -30.66 8.04
N PRO A 897 -41.03 -29.53 7.63
CA PRO A 897 -40.61 -29.34 6.26
C PRO A 897 -39.70 -30.47 5.78
N LEU A 898 -40.11 -31.12 4.69
CA LEU A 898 -39.31 -32.08 3.97
C LEU A 898 -38.24 -31.29 3.20
N SER A 899 -36.97 -31.61 3.33
CA SER A 899 -35.91 -30.98 2.54
C SER A 899 -35.11 -32.02 1.78
N ALA A 900 -34.71 -31.67 0.57
CA ALA A 900 -33.88 -32.50 -0.27
C ALA A 900 -32.68 -31.67 -0.69
N THR A 901 -31.47 -32.13 -0.40
CA THR A 901 -30.24 -31.53 -0.88
C THR A 901 -29.40 -32.57 -1.60
N LEU A 902 -28.86 -32.20 -2.76
CA LEU A 902 -28.00 -33.01 -3.60
C LEU A 902 -26.74 -32.21 -3.88
N ARG A 903 -25.57 -32.82 -3.71
CA ARG A 903 -24.26 -32.30 -4.12
C ARG A 903 -23.58 -33.41 -4.89
N TRP A 904 -23.29 -33.19 -6.15
CA TRP A 904 -22.76 -34.21 -7.05
C TRP A 904 -21.52 -33.68 -7.75
N GLN A 905 -20.37 -34.23 -7.37
CA GLN A 905 -19.14 -34.10 -8.12
C GLN A 905 -19.16 -35.17 -9.22
N ILE A 906 -19.76 -34.83 -10.36
CA ILE A 906 -19.89 -35.73 -11.52
C ILE A 906 -18.50 -36.10 -12.04
N ARG A 907 -17.60 -35.12 -12.07
CA ARG A 907 -16.17 -35.26 -12.39
C ARG A 907 -15.36 -34.25 -11.56
N LYS A 908 -14.02 -34.31 -11.61
CA LYS A 908 -13.16 -33.34 -10.90
C LYS A 908 -13.43 -31.88 -11.30
N ASP A 909 -13.83 -31.70 -12.56
CA ASP A 909 -14.16 -30.46 -13.25
C ASP A 909 -15.65 -30.10 -13.22
N TRP A 910 -16.54 -30.96 -12.74
CA TRP A 910 -17.99 -30.73 -12.79
C TRP A 910 -18.67 -31.01 -11.44
N ASN A 911 -19.16 -29.95 -10.81
CA ASN A 911 -19.91 -29.97 -9.56
C ASN A 911 -21.33 -29.42 -9.76
N LEU A 912 -22.31 -30.14 -9.27
CA LEU A 912 -23.72 -29.80 -9.33
C LEU A 912 -24.30 -29.84 -7.92
N ASN A 913 -24.90 -28.75 -7.43
CA ASN A 913 -25.64 -28.76 -6.18
C ASN A 913 -27.08 -28.33 -6.41
N MET A 914 -28.02 -29.05 -5.81
CA MET A 914 -29.45 -28.77 -5.87
C MET A 914 -30.04 -28.85 -4.47
N GLY A 915 -31.05 -28.05 -4.18
CA GLY A 915 -31.73 -28.09 -2.89
C GLY A 915 -33.12 -27.48 -2.94
N THR A 916 -34.06 -28.08 -2.23
CA THR A 916 -35.38 -27.49 -1.99
C THR A 916 -35.96 -27.99 -0.68
N SER A 917 -37.06 -27.39 -0.25
CA SER A 917 -37.88 -27.89 0.85
C SER A 917 -39.35 -27.81 0.51
N TYR A 918 -40.18 -28.60 1.19
CA TYR A 918 -41.63 -28.62 1.09
C TYR A 918 -42.20 -28.66 2.50
N ASP A 919 -42.99 -27.67 2.87
CA ASP A 919 -43.74 -27.64 4.11
C ASP A 919 -45.13 -28.26 3.88
N PRO A 920 -45.42 -29.46 4.41
CA PRO A 920 -46.71 -30.11 4.19
C PRO A 920 -47.87 -29.43 4.91
N VAL A 921 -47.60 -28.52 5.85
CA VAL A 921 -48.62 -27.79 6.63
C VAL A 921 -49.14 -26.61 5.82
N THR A 922 -48.24 -25.75 5.35
CA THR A 922 -48.59 -24.62 4.48
C THR A 922 -48.82 -25.05 3.04
N LYS A 923 -48.54 -26.33 2.71
CA LYS A 923 -48.58 -26.90 1.36
C LYS A 923 -47.74 -26.11 0.37
N SER A 924 -46.64 -25.54 0.84
CA SER A 924 -45.77 -24.68 0.05
C SER A 924 -44.34 -25.21 0.03
N PHE A 925 -43.66 -25.02 -1.09
CA PHE A 925 -42.26 -25.29 -1.27
C PHE A 925 -41.40 -24.11 -0.78
N GLY A 926 -40.23 -24.39 -0.22
CA GLY A 926 -39.16 -23.40 -0.17
C GLY A 926 -38.50 -23.26 -1.55
N ASP A 927 -37.67 -22.24 -1.70
CA ASP A 927 -36.99 -21.98 -2.96
C ASP A 927 -36.19 -23.20 -3.41
N PHE A 928 -36.35 -23.57 -4.69
CA PHE A 928 -35.45 -24.50 -5.34
C PHE A 928 -34.18 -23.76 -5.73
N VAL A 929 -33.05 -24.21 -5.20
CA VAL A 929 -31.72 -23.66 -5.49
C VAL A 929 -30.93 -24.68 -6.28
N LEU A 930 -30.39 -24.26 -7.41
CA LEU A 930 -29.50 -25.03 -8.26
C LEU A 930 -28.21 -24.24 -8.46
N THR A 931 -27.07 -24.89 -8.30
CA THR A 931 -25.76 -24.36 -8.68
C THR A 931 -25.02 -25.39 -9.51
N ASN A 932 -24.46 -24.97 -10.63
CA ASN A 932 -23.70 -25.78 -11.54
C ASN A 932 -22.34 -25.12 -11.75
N LYS A 933 -21.25 -25.85 -11.56
CA LYS A 933 -19.89 -25.40 -11.83
C LYS A 933 -19.19 -26.43 -12.68
N TYR A 934 -18.90 -26.09 -13.93
CA TYR A 934 -18.22 -26.93 -14.89
C TYR A 934 -16.97 -26.18 -15.40
N LYS A 935 -15.82 -26.84 -15.45
CA LYS A 935 -14.59 -26.27 -16.01
C LYS A 935 -13.79 -27.35 -16.76
N GLY A 936 -14.08 -27.53 -18.05
CA GLY A 936 -13.49 -28.62 -18.83
C GLY A 936 -13.41 -28.32 -20.32
N GLY A 937 -12.25 -28.63 -20.90
CA GLY A 937 -11.95 -28.32 -22.31
C GLY A 937 -11.96 -26.81 -22.52
N VAL A 938 -12.79 -26.37 -23.47
CA VAL A 938 -12.98 -24.98 -23.85
C VAL A 938 -14.08 -24.25 -23.06
N TRP A 939 -14.77 -24.91 -22.12
CA TRP A 939 -15.90 -24.31 -21.40
C TRP A 939 -15.62 -24.17 -19.90
N GLU A 940 -15.93 -22.99 -19.37
CA GLU A 940 -16.13 -22.76 -17.94
C GLU A 940 -17.53 -22.20 -17.72
N ILE A 941 -18.39 -22.95 -17.04
CA ILE A 941 -19.81 -22.63 -16.84
C ILE A 941 -20.12 -22.64 -15.35
N ASN A 942 -20.46 -21.48 -14.80
CA ASN A 942 -20.95 -21.33 -13.44
C ASN A 942 -22.38 -20.77 -13.49
N THR A 943 -23.38 -21.61 -13.23
CA THR A 943 -24.79 -21.19 -13.21
C THR A 943 -25.35 -21.33 -11.80
N GLY A 944 -26.07 -20.34 -11.32
CA GLY A 944 -26.91 -20.34 -10.13
C GLY A 944 -28.35 -20.06 -10.50
N LEU A 945 -29.31 -20.78 -9.95
CA LEU A 945 -30.74 -20.53 -10.12
C LEU A 945 -31.41 -20.64 -8.76
N ARG A 946 -32.22 -19.64 -8.40
CA ARG A 946 -33.15 -19.69 -7.28
C ARG A 946 -34.55 -19.57 -7.84
N TYR A 947 -35.39 -20.57 -7.63
CA TYR A 947 -36.73 -20.67 -8.19
C TYR A 947 -37.79 -20.79 -7.10
N ASP A 948 -38.83 -19.96 -7.16
CA ASP A 948 -39.99 -20.03 -6.28
C ASP A 948 -40.98 -21.07 -6.82
N LEU A 949 -40.93 -22.26 -6.24
CA LEU A 949 -41.79 -23.39 -6.62
C LEU A 949 -43.28 -23.16 -6.34
N ASN A 950 -43.66 -22.20 -5.49
CA ASN A 950 -45.07 -21.93 -5.20
C ASN A 950 -45.70 -21.03 -6.25
N ASN A 951 -44.96 -19.99 -6.63
CA ASN A 951 -45.42 -18.99 -7.58
C ASN A 951 -45.07 -19.38 -9.03
N ASN A 952 -44.34 -20.49 -9.22
CA ASN A 952 -43.80 -20.93 -10.51
C ASN A 952 -42.97 -19.86 -11.23
N ILE A 953 -42.21 -19.09 -10.45
CA ILE A 953 -41.43 -17.95 -10.93
C ILE A 953 -39.99 -18.14 -10.48
N ALA A 954 -39.03 -18.01 -11.41
CA ALA A 954 -37.63 -17.87 -11.02
C ALA A 954 -37.47 -16.60 -10.18
N LYS A 955 -36.59 -16.58 -9.18
CA LYS A 955 -36.28 -15.36 -8.42
C LYS A 955 -35.04 -14.70 -9.00
N VAL A 956 -33.94 -15.45 -9.03
CA VAL A 956 -32.66 -14.98 -9.52
C VAL A 956 -32.02 -16.09 -10.33
N MET A 957 -31.43 -15.75 -11.47
CA MET A 957 -30.58 -16.64 -12.24
C MET A 957 -29.25 -15.95 -12.53
N ASP A 958 -28.18 -16.53 -12.00
CA ASP A 958 -26.80 -16.13 -12.19
C ASP A 958 -26.15 -17.06 -13.21
N ASN A 959 -25.44 -16.51 -14.18
CA ASN A 959 -24.67 -17.30 -15.14
C ASN A 959 -23.35 -16.60 -15.41
N GLN A 960 -22.28 -17.36 -15.33
CA GLN A 960 -20.97 -17.00 -15.84
C GLN A 960 -20.53 -18.11 -16.80
N LEU A 961 -20.41 -17.77 -18.07
CA LEU A 961 -20.02 -18.66 -19.14
C LEU A 961 -18.76 -18.09 -19.77
N ILE A 962 -17.67 -18.84 -19.74
CA ILE A 962 -16.45 -18.56 -20.47
C ILE A 962 -16.28 -19.69 -21.49
N PHE A 963 -16.04 -19.33 -22.73
CA PHE A 963 -15.96 -20.24 -23.85
C PHE A 963 -14.78 -19.88 -24.75
N ASP A 964 -13.83 -20.81 -24.88
CA ASP A 964 -12.69 -20.71 -25.77
C ASP A 964 -13.10 -21.24 -27.16
N LEU A 965 -13.34 -20.33 -28.08
CA LEU A 965 -13.66 -20.63 -29.48
C LEU A 965 -12.40 -21.04 -30.27
N GLU A 966 -12.60 -21.71 -31.41
CA GLU A 966 -11.51 -21.99 -32.36
C GLU A 966 -10.85 -20.68 -32.86
N ASP A 967 -9.61 -20.81 -33.34
CA ASP A 967 -8.76 -19.69 -33.78
C ASP A 967 -8.43 -18.64 -32.70
N ASN A 968 -8.40 -19.00 -31.41
CA ASN A 968 -8.13 -18.08 -30.30
C ASN A 968 -9.19 -16.97 -30.12
N TRP A 969 -10.45 -17.26 -30.43
CA TRP A 969 -11.56 -16.45 -29.94
C TRP A 969 -11.92 -16.89 -28.52
N TYR A 970 -12.40 -15.97 -27.69
CA TYR A 970 -12.80 -16.19 -26.31
C TYR A 970 -14.09 -15.41 -26.10
N PHE A 971 -15.10 -16.06 -25.54
CA PHE A 971 -16.38 -15.45 -25.23
C PHE A 971 -16.62 -15.57 -23.73
N GLU A 972 -16.95 -14.47 -23.08
CA GLU A 972 -17.31 -14.42 -21.68
C GLU A 972 -18.69 -13.75 -21.55
N LEU A 973 -19.61 -14.40 -20.85
CA LEU A 973 -20.92 -13.87 -20.52
C LEU A 973 -21.09 -14.00 -19.01
N ASN A 974 -21.36 -12.90 -18.34
CA ASN A 974 -21.61 -12.87 -16.90
C ASN A 974 -22.89 -12.08 -16.64
N ASN A 975 -23.99 -12.77 -16.37
CA ASN A 975 -25.30 -12.15 -16.16
C ASN A 975 -25.98 -12.68 -14.89
N SER A 976 -26.64 -11.79 -14.18
CA SER A 976 -27.53 -12.07 -13.07
C SER A 976 -28.86 -11.36 -13.32
N TYR A 977 -29.93 -12.13 -13.47
CA TYR A 977 -31.28 -11.61 -13.71
C TYR A 977 -32.17 -11.82 -12.49
N ASP A 978 -32.74 -10.75 -11.96
CA ASP A 978 -33.77 -10.80 -10.91
C ASP A 978 -35.15 -10.73 -11.58
N TYR A 979 -35.81 -11.88 -11.65
CA TYR A 979 -37.13 -12.05 -12.24
C TYR A 979 -38.25 -11.37 -11.44
N ARG A 980 -38.02 -10.97 -10.18
CA ARG A 980 -39.01 -10.22 -9.39
C ARG A 980 -38.98 -8.73 -9.72
N GLN A 981 -37.80 -8.22 -10.03
CA GLN A 981 -37.60 -6.85 -10.50
C GLN A 981 -37.72 -6.74 -12.02
N GLU A 982 -37.89 -7.88 -12.70
CA GLU A 982 -37.89 -8.02 -14.16
C GLU A 982 -36.64 -7.39 -14.82
N ALA A 983 -35.50 -7.39 -14.11
CA ALA A 983 -34.31 -6.64 -14.49
C ALA A 983 -33.01 -7.42 -14.27
N PHE A 984 -32.00 -7.10 -15.07
CA PHE A 984 -30.63 -7.58 -14.85
C PHE A 984 -29.97 -6.77 -13.73
N THR A 985 -29.39 -7.46 -12.73
CA THR A 985 -28.57 -6.82 -11.69
C THR A 985 -27.11 -6.70 -12.14
N THR A 986 -26.65 -7.66 -12.95
CA THR A 986 -25.39 -7.61 -13.70
C THR A 986 -25.62 -8.27 -15.06
N ALA A 987 -24.99 -7.77 -16.12
CA ALA A 987 -25.05 -8.41 -17.44
C ALA A 987 -23.90 -7.87 -18.29
N ASN A 988 -22.78 -8.59 -18.26
CA ASN A 988 -21.57 -8.28 -18.98
C ASN A 988 -21.34 -9.34 -20.04
N LEU A 989 -21.11 -8.91 -21.27
CA LEU A 989 -20.70 -9.76 -22.38
C LEU A 989 -19.33 -9.29 -22.84
N ALA A 990 -18.41 -10.21 -23.07
CA ALA A 990 -17.10 -9.93 -23.63
C ALA A 990 -16.77 -10.93 -24.74
N LEU A 991 -16.29 -10.44 -25.88
CA LEU A 991 -15.83 -11.24 -27.00
C LEU A 991 -14.41 -10.81 -27.33
N ARG A 992 -13.44 -11.69 -27.07
CA ARG A 992 -12.02 -11.46 -27.25
C ARG A 992 -11.46 -12.32 -28.38
N LYS A 993 -10.86 -11.70 -29.40
CA LYS A 993 -10.04 -12.38 -30.42
C LYS A 993 -8.57 -12.16 -30.12
N VAL A 994 -7.83 -13.23 -29.90
CA VAL A 994 -6.37 -13.19 -29.84
C VAL A 994 -5.81 -13.49 -31.22
N PHE A 995 -5.01 -12.57 -31.76
CA PHE A 995 -4.22 -12.73 -32.97
C PHE A 995 -2.76 -13.00 -32.58
N HIS A 996 -1.89 -13.19 -33.57
CA HIS A 996 -0.45 -13.44 -33.37
C HIS A 996 0.23 -12.43 -32.41
N CYS A 997 0.05 -11.13 -32.65
CA CYS A 997 0.73 -10.07 -31.92
C CYS A 997 -0.22 -9.02 -31.31
N ARG A 998 -1.51 -9.36 -31.13
CA ARG A 998 -2.56 -8.44 -30.67
C ARG A 998 -3.80 -9.20 -30.18
N SER A 999 -4.65 -8.59 -29.37
CA SER A 999 -5.98 -9.13 -29.09
C SER A 999 -7.05 -8.04 -29.01
N LEU A 1000 -8.19 -8.26 -29.65
CA LEU A 1000 -9.33 -7.35 -29.65
C LEU A 1000 -10.40 -7.90 -28.72
N THR A 1001 -10.81 -7.16 -27.69
CA THR A 1001 -11.87 -7.55 -26.75
C THR A 1001 -13.01 -6.55 -26.83
N PHE A 1002 -14.13 -6.95 -27.41
CA PHE A 1002 -15.38 -6.20 -27.31
C PHE A 1002 -16.04 -6.52 -25.96
N ARG A 1003 -16.45 -5.51 -25.20
CA ARG A 1003 -17.24 -5.65 -23.98
C ARG A 1003 -18.53 -4.86 -24.07
N TYR A 1004 -19.58 -5.42 -23.50
CA TYR A 1004 -20.87 -4.78 -23.32
C TYR A 1004 -21.36 -5.03 -21.90
N ASP A 1005 -21.51 -3.96 -21.12
CA ASP A 1005 -22.16 -3.95 -19.81
C ASP A 1005 -23.60 -3.43 -20.00
N TYR A 1006 -24.56 -4.35 -20.02
CA TYR A 1006 -25.98 -4.06 -20.23
C TYR A 1006 -26.58 -3.21 -19.11
N VAL A 1007 -26.14 -3.42 -17.85
CA VAL A 1007 -26.70 -2.69 -16.70
C VAL A 1007 -26.24 -1.24 -16.69
N LYS A 1008 -24.97 -1.00 -17.02
CA LYS A 1008 -24.45 0.37 -17.23
C LYS A 1008 -24.82 0.95 -18.60
N GLN A 1009 -25.34 0.11 -19.50
CA GLN A 1009 -25.54 0.42 -20.91
C GLN A 1009 -24.25 0.97 -21.56
N GLU A 1010 -23.14 0.27 -21.31
CA GLU A 1010 -21.79 0.67 -21.69
C GLU A 1010 -21.17 -0.32 -22.66
N TYR A 1011 -20.55 0.19 -23.70
CA TYR A 1011 -19.81 -0.61 -24.66
C TYR A 1011 -18.37 -0.12 -24.70
N SER A 1012 -17.43 -1.06 -24.75
CA SER A 1012 -16.00 -0.78 -24.91
C SER A 1012 -15.37 -1.82 -25.84
N LEU A 1013 -14.33 -1.46 -26.60
CA LEU A 1013 -13.65 -2.38 -27.54
C LEU A 1013 -12.14 -2.37 -27.31
N GLU A 1014 -11.67 -3.02 -26.27
CA GLU A 1014 -10.27 -3.13 -25.84
C GLU A 1014 -9.34 -3.75 -26.93
N TYR A 1015 -8.51 -2.94 -27.58
CA TYR A 1015 -7.50 -3.39 -28.55
C TYR A 1015 -6.11 -3.50 -27.93
N ASN A 1016 -5.66 -4.71 -27.64
CA ASN A 1016 -4.36 -5.02 -27.07
C ASN A 1016 -3.33 -5.33 -28.15
N ILE A 1017 -2.06 -4.90 -28.01
CA ILE A 1017 -0.96 -5.34 -28.89
C ILE A 1017 0.23 -5.89 -28.08
N ASN A 1018 0.96 -6.84 -28.64
CA ASN A 1018 2.09 -7.51 -27.98
C ASN A 1018 3.34 -6.61 -27.85
N LEU A 1019 3.39 -5.45 -28.53
CA LEU A 1019 4.35 -4.38 -28.20
C LEU A 1019 4.19 -3.91 -26.75
N PHE A 1020 2.99 -4.09 -26.20
CA PHE A 1020 2.54 -3.59 -24.92
C PHE A 1020 1.77 -4.70 -24.20
N PRO A 1021 2.42 -5.78 -23.72
CA PRO A 1021 1.72 -6.91 -23.09
C PRO A 1021 0.75 -6.42 -22.00
N GLY A 1022 -0.56 -6.39 -22.34
CA GLY A 1022 -1.69 -5.88 -21.54
C GLY A 1022 -2.39 -4.56 -21.97
N GLN A 1023 -1.94 -3.78 -22.99
CA GLN A 1023 -2.39 -2.38 -23.20
C GLN A 1023 -3.51 -2.43 -24.19
N SER A 1024 -4.73 -2.45 -23.68
CA SER A 1024 -5.93 -2.32 -24.50
C SER A 1024 -6.20 -0.84 -24.80
N VAL A 1025 -6.34 -0.49 -26.08
CA VAL A 1025 -6.97 0.76 -26.54
C VAL A 1025 -8.43 0.44 -26.82
N SER A 1026 -9.35 0.83 -25.94
CA SER A 1026 -10.75 0.48 -26.18
C SER A 1026 -11.47 1.40 -27.19
N VAL A 1027 -12.39 0.98 -28.05
CA VAL A 1027 -13.19 1.92 -28.88
C VAL A 1027 -14.66 1.50 -28.95
N GLY A 1028 -15.49 2.00 -28.03
CA GLY A 1028 -16.89 1.56 -27.91
C GLY A 1028 -17.93 2.61 -28.26
N ARG A 1029 -19.11 2.14 -28.70
CA ARG A 1029 -20.33 2.91 -28.99
C ARG A 1029 -21.48 2.36 -28.15
N SER A 1030 -22.14 3.18 -27.34
CA SER A 1030 -23.49 2.98 -26.81
C SER A 1030 -24.58 3.29 -27.84
N GLN A 1031 -25.75 2.68 -27.67
CA GLN A 1031 -26.93 2.92 -28.50
C GLN A 1031 -27.53 4.25 -28.02
N ASP A 1032 -27.54 5.32 -28.82
CA ASP A 1032 -28.42 5.53 -30.00
C ASP A 1032 -27.69 6.07 -31.28
N GLU A 1033 -28.31 5.85 -32.45
CA GLU A 1033 -27.96 6.25 -33.85
C GLU A 1033 -26.87 5.49 -34.65
N PRO A 1034 -27.16 5.01 -35.89
CA PRO A 1034 -26.31 4.13 -36.70
C PRO A 1034 -24.92 4.71 -37.03
N PHE A 1035 -23.95 3.80 -37.22
CA PHE A 1035 -22.55 4.11 -37.49
C PHE A 1035 -22.43 4.85 -38.84
N MET A 1036 -21.96 6.10 -38.86
CA MET A 1036 -21.43 6.71 -40.09
C MET A 1036 -20.09 6.04 -40.38
N PHE A 1037 -20.12 4.95 -41.14
CA PHE A 1037 -19.19 4.55 -42.20
C PHE A 1037 -19.72 3.22 -42.75
N ASP A 1038 -20.58 3.35 -43.75
CA ASP A 1038 -20.97 2.28 -44.67
C ASP A 1038 -19.71 1.85 -45.45
N PHE A 1039 -18.93 0.94 -44.88
CA PHE A 1039 -18.07 0.08 -45.67
C PHE A 1039 -18.86 -1.17 -45.96
N GLY A 1040 -19.37 -1.27 -47.19
CA GLY A 1040 -20.12 -2.39 -47.77
C GLY A 1040 -19.50 -3.76 -47.50
N LEU A 1041 -19.71 -4.26 -46.28
CA LEU A 1041 -19.38 -5.61 -45.84
C LEU A 1041 -20.44 -6.61 -46.28
N GLU A 1042 -21.61 -6.15 -46.74
CA GLU A 1042 -22.57 -6.97 -47.50
C GLU A 1042 -22.03 -7.36 -48.89
N GLU A 1043 -21.10 -6.61 -49.50
CA GLU A 1043 -20.46 -7.01 -50.76
C GLU A 1043 -19.26 -7.95 -50.56
N LEU A 1044 -18.69 -8.01 -49.34
CA LEU A 1044 -17.53 -8.86 -49.01
C LEU A 1044 -17.94 -10.24 -48.49
N LEU A 1045 -19.19 -10.39 -48.02
CA LEU A 1045 -19.80 -11.65 -47.66
C LEU A 1045 -20.90 -11.98 -48.67
N GLY A 1046 -20.45 -12.17 -49.92
CA GLY A 1046 -21.29 -12.69 -50.99
C GLY A 1046 -22.01 -13.97 -50.57
N THR A 1047 -23.27 -14.03 -50.96
CA THR A 1047 -24.13 -15.21 -50.99
C THR A 1047 -23.45 -16.42 -51.61
N GLU A 1048 -23.40 -17.52 -50.85
CA GLU A 1048 -23.96 -18.84 -51.21
C GLU A 1048 -24.27 -19.65 -49.93
#